data_AF-A0A7C5C7Z1-F1
#
_entry.id   AF-A0A7C5C7Z1-F1
#
_cell.length_a   1.000
_cell.length_b   1.000
_cell.length_c   1.000
_cell.angle_alpha   90.00
_cell.angle_beta   90.00
_cell.angle_gamma   90.00
#
_symmetry.space_group_name_H-M   'P 1'
#
loop_
_entity.id
_entity.type
_entity.pdbx_description
1 polymer ?
#
loop_
_entity_poly.entity_id
_entity_poly.type
_entity_poly.pdbx_seq_one_letter_code
_entity_poly.pdbx_strand_id
1 'polypeptide(L)'
;MGLLIIALAFFVVTQLISLFYASDIGNRIELNKLQKKIEDISMQMDEFAKNHNNTASNYNFFEDKYIKSVEKLGLTTFTYFHDSLIAWSSNVYILKQELDTLHTNIINTDNAVVLVKDYHLKQFDLRLCYPLSSNYKIQNEYLKNQLNPKLEITKDAHINKVDGKGELIYDSTNKPIARVEWAETNEPTAPLTSIIFLFYIAGILALISSVLKFVEVYLKNTKLKIAGKLIGLTILFGFVKISTWPELLFSSDVFDPVIFANSSFIDSLGSLFILSLFSFFAIAILLDIFRNKGEESSQAKFRNYLEYGLFLIVLFLSILVFKNIISALIFNSTISFDLTQATEISHLSIIGLSSIGIWIFGIYLFYARLYSYFYKINLPSKVRIITELSLIIVASIWVYFNENNYYAFAFFIFLIIVQKLIHRKGNYPKATLTTLFLLGISMLISFWLNSLNTKDERNKRKSILQTVAIDQDPQAEYLFSKISKDIYKDKFLLSKIENNAIEFDSISSYITNMYFRKYQHFNKYDFQITTCTSDLHLLIQPQNIEIQCDSFFYYNLIKYGTLTDNKNLYFLQYGTGQTNYLGLFRFYEMSPDGYIPYTVYVEINSKLKRKGFTKLLSEKAYDPFEKIEKYSLATYIDGKRVETYGDYNYPEHFSWKLTKNNNFEFIEKNSYDHLVFQQDSNKTFVLSLKEPSYLNKLSPFSYLFIFFGLIFIMLGFTSGNVLIKINLKPNFSSRLQVTMISIIIISFTIISIITIIYIQKLNEDKNKLQLENLAVALQTEFEHKLGDTKDLY
;
A
#
# COMPACT_ATOMS: atom_id res chain seq x y z
N MET A 1 39.78 -13.54 -2.27
CA MET A 1 39.31 -14.51 -1.25
C MET A 1 38.42 -13.85 -0.20
N GLY A 2 38.90 -12.88 0.61
CA GLY A 2 38.08 -12.24 1.66
C GLY A 2 36.73 -11.64 1.22
N LEU A 3 36.69 -10.86 0.12
CA LEU A 3 35.43 -10.28 -0.40
C LEU A 3 34.42 -11.35 -0.88
N LEU A 4 34.90 -12.46 -1.41
CA LEU A 4 34.04 -13.57 -1.86
C LEU A 4 33.44 -14.31 -0.66
N ILE A 5 34.21 -14.48 0.42
CA ILE A 5 33.71 -15.06 1.68
C ILE A 5 32.64 -14.15 2.30
N ILE A 6 32.86 -12.82 2.30
CA ILE A 6 31.87 -11.84 2.78
C ILE A 6 30.58 -11.93 1.95
N ALA A 7 30.70 -12.00 0.62
CA ALA A 7 29.54 -12.17 -0.24
C ALA A 7 28.76 -13.45 0.09
N LEU A 8 29.46 -14.59 0.19
CA LEU A 8 28.87 -15.87 0.57
C LEU A 8 28.21 -15.81 1.95
N ALA A 9 28.80 -15.13 2.93
CA ALA A 9 28.21 -14.97 4.25
C ALA A 9 26.87 -14.22 4.20
N PHE A 10 26.79 -13.10 3.49
CA PHE A 10 25.52 -12.37 3.32
C PHE A 10 24.45 -13.23 2.63
N PHE A 11 24.87 -13.97 1.61
CA PHE A 11 24.03 -14.87 0.87
C PHE A 11 23.51 -16.06 1.69
N VAL A 12 24.35 -16.63 2.55
CA VAL A 12 23.96 -17.67 3.51
C VAL A 12 22.98 -17.11 4.54
N VAL A 13 23.21 -15.91 5.07
CA VAL A 13 22.29 -15.27 6.02
C VAL A 13 20.92 -15.05 5.39
N THR A 14 20.85 -14.53 4.17
CA THR A 14 19.57 -14.35 3.47
C THR A 14 18.86 -15.69 3.23
N GLN A 15 19.61 -16.75 2.95
CA GLN A 15 19.02 -18.08 2.76
C GLN A 15 18.54 -18.73 4.04
N LEU A 16 19.26 -18.57 5.16
CA LEU A 16 18.83 -19.07 6.44
C LEU A 16 17.50 -18.42 6.87
N ILE A 17 17.35 -17.12 6.63
CA ILE A 17 16.09 -16.41 6.87
C ILE A 17 15.01 -16.92 5.91
N SER A 18 15.32 -17.09 4.62
CA SER A 18 14.37 -17.67 3.65
C SER A 18 13.89 -19.06 4.05
N LEU A 19 14.81 -19.93 4.50
CA LEU A 19 14.49 -21.27 4.97
C LEU A 19 13.62 -21.24 6.22
N PHE A 20 13.86 -20.31 7.15
CA PHE A 20 13.02 -20.17 8.33
C PHE A 20 11.55 -19.87 7.95
N TYR A 21 11.31 -18.95 7.02
CA TYR A 21 9.94 -18.59 6.61
C TYR A 21 9.29 -19.66 5.70
N ALA A 22 10.04 -20.26 4.79
CA ALA A 22 9.50 -21.20 3.80
C ALA A 22 9.40 -22.65 4.27
N SER A 23 10.15 -23.07 5.31
CA SER A 23 10.22 -24.49 5.70
C SER A 23 9.50 -24.84 6.99
N ASP A 24 9.19 -26.13 7.12
CA ASP A 24 8.69 -26.77 8.35
C ASP A 24 9.63 -26.58 9.55
N ILE A 25 10.91 -26.33 9.33
CA ILE A 25 11.86 -26.07 10.42
C ILE A 25 11.47 -24.81 11.17
N GLY A 26 11.07 -23.75 10.46
CA GLY A 26 10.60 -22.52 11.11
C GLY A 26 9.27 -22.74 11.84
N ASN A 27 8.36 -23.54 11.25
CA ASN A 27 7.09 -23.92 11.89
C ASN A 27 7.35 -24.61 13.23
N ARG A 28 8.30 -25.56 13.28
CA ARG A 28 8.68 -26.26 14.52
C ARG A 28 9.33 -25.33 15.56
N ILE A 29 10.16 -24.39 15.14
CA ILE A 29 10.79 -23.42 16.05
C ILE A 29 9.71 -22.52 16.68
N GLU A 30 8.79 -22.00 15.87
CA GLU A 30 7.68 -21.17 16.35
C GLU A 30 6.67 -21.95 17.18
N LEU A 31 6.40 -23.21 16.84
CA LEU A 31 5.56 -24.10 17.66
C LEU A 31 6.16 -24.29 19.05
N ASN A 32 7.47 -24.57 19.13
CA ASN A 32 8.16 -24.71 20.42
C ASN A 32 8.14 -23.40 21.23
N LYS A 33 8.26 -22.26 20.55
CA LYS A 33 8.14 -20.93 21.19
C LYS A 33 6.73 -20.72 21.75
N LEU A 34 5.70 -21.02 20.97
CA LEU A 34 4.31 -20.92 21.37
C LEU A 34 3.99 -21.85 22.56
N GLN A 35 4.42 -23.10 22.49
CA GLN A 35 4.26 -24.10 23.56
C GLN A 35 4.87 -23.60 24.87
N LYS A 36 6.12 -23.13 24.84
CA LYS A 36 6.79 -22.55 26.01
C LYS A 36 6.06 -21.33 26.55
N LYS A 37 5.47 -20.52 25.67
CA LYS A 37 4.73 -19.32 26.09
C LYS A 37 3.39 -19.66 26.75
N ILE A 38 2.70 -20.67 26.25
CA ILE A 38 1.47 -21.19 26.86
C ILE A 38 1.76 -21.76 28.25
N GLU A 39 2.86 -22.49 28.42
CA GLU A 39 3.31 -22.98 29.73
C GLU A 39 3.62 -21.84 30.72
N ASP A 40 4.35 -20.82 30.28
CA ASP A 40 4.64 -19.61 31.06
C ASP A 40 3.34 -18.88 31.49
N ILE A 41 2.38 -18.72 30.58
CA ILE A 41 1.08 -18.10 30.87
C ILE A 41 0.28 -18.96 31.87
N SER A 42 0.24 -20.28 31.70
CA SER A 42 -0.47 -21.18 32.62
C SER A 42 0.14 -21.12 34.03
N MET A 43 1.47 -21.03 34.13
CA MET A 43 2.18 -20.85 35.40
C MET A 43 1.86 -19.49 36.06
N GLN A 44 1.76 -18.42 35.26
CA GLN A 44 1.37 -17.10 35.75
C GLN A 44 -0.09 -17.07 36.25
N MET A 45 -1.00 -17.77 35.57
CA MET A 45 -2.38 -17.95 36.03
C MET A 45 -2.42 -18.68 37.39
N ASP A 46 -1.61 -19.73 37.55
CA ASP A 46 -1.52 -20.49 38.81
C ASP A 46 -0.95 -19.66 39.96
N GLU A 47 0.11 -18.90 39.71
CA GLU A 47 0.69 -18.00 40.69
C GLU A 47 -0.31 -16.90 41.10
N PHE A 48 -1.02 -16.33 40.13
CA PHE A 48 -2.05 -15.33 40.38
C PHE A 48 -3.18 -15.88 41.25
N ALA A 49 -3.74 -17.04 40.90
CA ALA A 49 -4.81 -17.68 41.68
C ALA A 49 -4.35 -18.02 43.10
N LYS A 50 -3.11 -18.54 43.27
CA LYS A 50 -2.54 -18.89 44.57
C LYS A 50 -2.37 -17.66 45.48
N ASN A 51 -1.91 -16.54 44.94
CA ASN A 51 -1.73 -15.30 45.69
C ASN A 51 -3.07 -14.69 46.17
N HIS A 52 -4.17 -14.97 45.47
CA HIS A 52 -5.49 -14.44 45.77
C HIS A 52 -6.41 -15.41 46.55
N ASN A 53 -5.97 -16.66 46.77
CA ASN A 53 -6.73 -17.66 47.54
C ASN A 53 -6.83 -17.33 49.05
N ASN A 54 -5.86 -16.59 49.61
CA ASN A 54 -5.76 -16.33 51.05
C ASN A 54 -6.20 -14.92 51.51
N THR A 55 -6.58 -14.04 50.59
CA THR A 55 -6.80 -12.60 50.87
C THR A 55 -8.28 -12.17 50.77
N ALA A 56 -9.19 -13.13 50.71
CA ALA A 56 -10.58 -12.97 50.28
C ALA A 56 -11.55 -12.21 51.21
N SER A 57 -11.21 -11.88 52.47
CA SER A 57 -12.20 -11.30 53.38
C SER A 57 -12.52 -9.82 53.16
N ASN A 58 -11.77 -9.08 52.32
CA ASN A 58 -11.94 -7.64 52.10
C ASN A 58 -11.73 -7.19 50.63
N TYR A 59 -11.81 -8.09 49.65
CA TYR A 59 -11.63 -7.69 48.25
C TYR A 59 -12.89 -6.98 47.72
N ASN A 60 -12.74 -5.68 47.50
CA ASN A 60 -13.70 -4.92 46.72
C ASN A 60 -13.39 -5.21 45.24
N PHE A 61 -14.12 -6.15 44.63
CA PHE A 61 -13.91 -6.56 43.23
C PHE A 61 -14.09 -5.41 42.22
N PHE A 62 -14.68 -4.30 42.68
CA PHE A 62 -14.86 -3.06 41.93
C PHE A 62 -13.67 -2.09 42.04
N GLU A 63 -12.61 -2.41 42.82
CA GLU A 63 -11.41 -1.59 42.83
C GLU A 63 -10.55 -1.81 41.59
N ASP A 64 -10.24 -0.70 40.91
CA ASP A 64 -9.30 -0.56 39.80
C ASP A 64 -8.00 -1.37 39.97
N LYS A 65 -7.52 -1.58 41.20
CA LYS A 65 -6.24 -2.23 41.48
C LYS A 65 -6.23 -3.73 41.13
N TYR A 66 -7.35 -4.43 41.33
CA TYR A 66 -7.48 -5.85 40.99
C TYR A 66 -7.55 -6.05 39.47
N ILE A 67 -8.39 -5.26 38.79
CA ILE A 67 -8.49 -5.29 37.32
C ILE A 67 -7.13 -4.92 36.68
N LYS A 68 -6.48 -3.85 37.17
CA LYS A 68 -5.17 -3.41 36.66
C LYS A 68 -4.05 -4.43 36.91
N SER A 69 -4.12 -5.28 37.94
CA SER A 69 -3.09 -6.29 38.19
C SER A 69 -3.18 -7.45 37.18
N VAL A 70 -4.40 -7.85 36.84
CA VAL A 70 -4.71 -8.85 35.80
C VAL A 70 -4.31 -8.33 34.41
N GLU A 71 -4.69 -7.09 34.09
CA GLU A 71 -4.37 -6.47 32.80
C GLU A 71 -2.86 -6.28 32.58
N LYS A 72 -2.09 -5.99 33.64
CA LYS A 72 -0.63 -5.90 33.56
C LYS A 72 0.03 -7.20 33.13
N LEU A 73 -0.55 -8.34 33.51
CA LEU A 73 -0.11 -9.67 33.08
C LEU A 73 -0.64 -10.01 31.67
N GLY A 74 -1.48 -9.17 31.08
CA GLY A 74 -2.14 -9.42 29.80
C GLY A 74 -3.23 -10.49 29.88
N LEU A 75 -3.67 -10.83 31.08
CA LEU A 75 -4.77 -11.76 31.34
C LEU A 75 -6.11 -11.01 31.31
N THR A 76 -7.20 -11.77 31.23
CA THR A 76 -8.54 -11.31 31.55
C THR A 76 -9.12 -12.16 32.66
N THR A 77 -9.92 -11.57 33.54
CA THR A 77 -10.57 -12.28 34.64
C THR A 77 -12.09 -12.18 34.52
N PHE A 78 -12.77 -13.27 34.84
CA PHE A 78 -14.21 -13.35 35.07
C PHE A 78 -14.42 -13.99 36.45
N THR A 79 -14.96 -13.23 37.39
CA THR A 79 -15.17 -13.67 38.77
C THR A 79 -16.63 -14.00 39.00
N TYR A 80 -16.90 -15.22 39.44
CA TYR A 80 -18.23 -15.74 39.69
C TYR A 80 -18.45 -15.93 41.18
N PHE A 81 -19.62 -15.53 41.67
CA PHE A 81 -20.08 -15.89 43.00
C PHE A 81 -21.28 -16.81 42.84
N HIS A 82 -21.11 -18.08 43.20
CA HIS A 82 -22.01 -19.15 42.77
C HIS A 82 -22.16 -19.13 41.23
N ASP A 83 -23.37 -19.05 40.69
CA ASP A 83 -23.63 -19.06 39.24
C ASP A 83 -23.66 -17.65 38.61
N SER A 84 -23.38 -16.60 39.39
CA SER A 84 -23.50 -15.21 38.93
C SER A 84 -22.13 -14.57 38.68
N LEU A 85 -21.93 -14.02 37.48
CA LEU A 85 -20.76 -13.20 37.15
C LEU A 85 -20.85 -11.85 37.88
N ILE A 86 -19.92 -11.60 38.81
CA ILE A 86 -19.92 -10.39 39.65
C ILE A 86 -18.86 -9.36 39.24
N ALA A 87 -17.79 -9.77 38.54
CA ALA A 87 -16.76 -8.86 38.06
C ALA A 87 -16.08 -9.43 36.79
N TRP A 88 -15.66 -8.52 35.89
CA TRP A 88 -14.90 -8.87 34.69
C TRP A 88 -13.91 -7.75 34.34
N SER A 89 -12.77 -8.11 33.75
CA SER A 89 -11.77 -7.13 33.27
C SER A 89 -11.86 -6.84 31.77
N SER A 90 -12.71 -7.54 31.03
CA SER A 90 -12.83 -7.38 29.58
C SER A 90 -14.23 -7.77 29.09
N ASN A 91 -14.70 -7.09 28.05
CA ASN A 91 -15.95 -7.36 27.35
C ASN A 91 -15.73 -7.78 25.88
N VAL A 92 -14.48 -8.04 25.48
CA VAL A 92 -14.14 -8.38 24.08
C VAL A 92 -14.73 -9.73 23.67
N TYR A 93 -14.85 -10.66 24.61
CA TYR A 93 -15.44 -11.97 24.41
C TYR A 93 -16.17 -12.42 25.67
N ILE A 94 -17.25 -13.19 25.49
CA ILE A 94 -18.05 -13.76 26.58
C ILE A 94 -17.98 -15.28 26.47
N LEU A 95 -17.61 -15.94 27.56
CA LEU A 95 -17.49 -17.39 27.63
C LEU A 95 -18.80 -17.98 28.16
N LYS A 96 -19.51 -18.74 27.31
CA LYS A 96 -20.82 -19.34 27.63
C LYS A 96 -20.72 -20.74 28.26
N GLN A 97 -19.53 -21.31 28.36
CA GLN A 97 -19.31 -22.70 28.77
C GLN A 97 -19.18 -22.82 30.30
N GLU A 98 -19.65 -23.94 30.86
CA GLU A 98 -19.54 -24.28 32.29
C GLU A 98 -18.07 -24.31 32.76
N LEU A 99 -17.86 -24.13 34.07
CA LEU A 99 -16.53 -24.12 34.71
C LEU A 99 -15.92 -25.53 34.72
N ASP A 100 -14.71 -25.70 34.17
CA ASP A 100 -13.94 -26.95 34.20
C ASP A 100 -12.59 -26.71 34.87
N THR A 101 -12.37 -27.31 36.04
CA THR A 101 -11.46 -26.77 37.06
C THR A 101 -10.15 -27.51 37.22
N LEU A 102 -9.80 -28.37 36.26
CA LEU A 102 -8.63 -29.23 36.37
C LEU A 102 -7.59 -29.03 35.25
N HIS A 103 -7.95 -28.40 34.14
CA HIS A 103 -7.06 -28.33 32.97
C HIS A 103 -7.09 -26.95 32.30
N THR A 104 -5.97 -26.57 31.71
CA THR A 104 -5.97 -25.44 30.78
C THR A 104 -6.73 -25.87 29.52
N ASN A 105 -7.75 -25.12 29.14
CA ASN A 105 -8.58 -25.39 27.97
C ASN A 105 -8.45 -24.24 26.96
N ILE A 106 -8.78 -24.49 25.69
CA ILE A 106 -8.88 -23.45 24.67
C ILE A 106 -10.35 -23.35 24.23
N ILE A 107 -10.90 -22.13 24.32
CA ILE A 107 -12.27 -21.83 23.95
C ILE A 107 -12.27 -20.91 22.74
N ASN A 108 -12.96 -21.34 21.69
CA ASN A 108 -13.23 -20.51 20.52
C ASN A 108 -14.53 -19.74 20.74
N THR A 109 -14.43 -18.43 20.79
CA THR A 109 -15.58 -17.50 20.83
C THR A 109 -15.84 -16.92 19.44
N ASP A 110 -16.93 -16.17 19.29
CA ASP A 110 -17.23 -15.45 18.04
C ASP A 110 -16.17 -14.41 17.65
N ASN A 111 -15.35 -13.94 18.60
CA ASN A 111 -14.40 -12.82 18.40
C ASN A 111 -12.94 -13.21 18.64
N ALA A 112 -12.65 -14.30 19.35
CA ALA A 112 -11.31 -14.66 19.78
C ALA A 112 -11.16 -16.15 20.11
N VAL A 113 -9.94 -16.67 19.95
CA VAL A 113 -9.51 -17.95 20.53
C VAL A 113 -8.77 -17.66 21.82
N VAL A 114 -9.21 -18.25 22.92
CA VAL A 114 -8.77 -17.87 24.26
C VAL A 114 -8.32 -19.09 25.04
N LEU A 115 -7.16 -19.01 25.66
CA LEU A 115 -6.68 -19.95 26.67
C LEU A 115 -7.41 -19.67 27.98
N VAL A 116 -8.03 -20.67 28.60
CA VAL A 116 -8.88 -20.52 29.79
C VAL A 116 -8.45 -21.52 30.85
N LYS A 117 -8.42 -21.06 32.11
CA LYS A 117 -8.20 -21.91 33.28
C LYS A 117 -9.07 -21.42 34.43
N ASP A 118 -9.82 -22.35 35.01
CA ASP A 118 -10.79 -22.08 36.06
C ASP A 118 -10.24 -22.50 37.42
N TYR A 119 -10.49 -21.68 38.44
CA TYR A 119 -10.03 -21.86 39.80
C TYR A 119 -11.18 -21.71 40.79
N HIS A 120 -11.44 -22.76 41.57
CA HIS A 120 -12.36 -22.68 42.71
C HIS A 120 -11.62 -22.12 43.92
N LEU A 121 -11.95 -20.88 44.31
CA LEU A 121 -11.43 -20.25 45.52
C LEU A 121 -12.50 -20.31 46.63
N LYS A 122 -12.11 -20.08 47.88
CA LYS A 122 -12.98 -20.34 49.06
C LYS A 122 -14.36 -19.67 49.04
N GLN A 123 -14.50 -18.54 48.35
CA GLN A 123 -15.74 -17.74 48.34
C GLN A 123 -16.26 -17.43 46.93
N PHE A 124 -15.46 -17.64 45.90
CA PHE A 124 -15.78 -17.26 44.53
C PHE A 124 -14.99 -18.13 43.56
N ASP A 125 -15.50 -18.28 42.35
CA ASP A 125 -14.80 -18.95 41.27
C ASP A 125 -14.14 -17.92 40.37
N LEU A 126 -12.89 -18.21 40.00
CA LEU A 126 -12.07 -17.33 39.21
C LEU A 126 -11.77 -18.00 37.87
N ARG A 127 -12.21 -17.39 36.79
CA ARG A 127 -11.87 -17.79 35.43
C ARG A 127 -10.86 -16.83 34.85
N LEU A 128 -9.63 -17.30 34.69
CA LEU A 128 -8.56 -16.54 34.05
C LEU A 128 -8.47 -16.92 32.58
N CYS A 129 -8.29 -15.93 31.73
CA CYS A 129 -8.18 -16.14 30.30
C CYS A 129 -7.04 -15.34 29.68
N TYR A 130 -6.49 -15.86 28.59
CA TYR A 130 -5.50 -15.19 27.78
C TYR A 130 -5.87 -15.32 26.30
N PRO A 131 -6.12 -14.22 25.58
CA PRO A 131 -6.47 -14.30 24.16
C PRO A 131 -5.24 -14.74 23.36
N LEU A 132 -5.36 -15.85 22.64
CA LEU A 132 -4.30 -16.37 21.77
C LEU A 132 -4.39 -15.77 20.36
N SER A 133 -5.60 -15.54 19.85
CA SER A 133 -5.83 -14.89 18.56
C SER A 133 -7.18 -14.19 18.50
N SER A 134 -7.30 -13.20 17.61
CA SER A 134 -8.57 -12.57 17.23
C SER A 134 -9.20 -13.26 16.03
N ASN A 135 -10.53 -13.39 16.05
CA ASN A 135 -11.33 -14.03 15.02
C ASN A 135 -12.63 -13.26 14.76
N TYR A 136 -12.53 -11.99 14.38
CA TYR A 136 -13.66 -11.16 14.03
C TYR A 136 -14.30 -11.61 12.71
N LYS A 137 -15.63 -11.55 12.63
CA LYS A 137 -16.40 -11.80 11.39
C LYS A 137 -16.18 -10.73 10.32
N ILE A 138 -15.83 -9.52 10.74
CA ILE A 138 -15.58 -8.36 9.86
C ILE A 138 -14.14 -7.90 10.11
N GLN A 139 -13.38 -7.72 9.03
CA GLN A 139 -12.02 -7.17 9.08
C GLN A 139 -11.95 -5.79 8.44
N ASN A 140 -11.36 -4.84 9.15
CA ASN A 140 -11.14 -3.48 8.67
C ASN A 140 -9.83 -2.91 9.23
N GLU A 141 -9.63 -1.59 9.14
CA GLU A 141 -8.38 -0.95 9.61
C GLU A 141 -8.17 -1.08 11.13
N TYR A 142 -9.26 -1.31 11.88
CA TYR A 142 -9.28 -1.40 13.34
C TYR A 142 -9.35 -2.84 13.85
N LEU A 143 -10.11 -3.71 13.16
CA LEU A 143 -10.32 -5.11 13.51
C LEU A 143 -9.56 -6.02 12.55
N LYS A 144 -8.49 -6.64 13.05
CA LYS A 144 -7.66 -7.58 12.29
C LYS A 144 -7.63 -8.93 12.99
N ASN A 145 -7.77 -10.01 12.22
CA ASN A 145 -7.63 -11.37 12.72
C ASN A 145 -6.15 -11.73 12.65
N GLN A 146 -5.52 -11.89 13.81
CA GLN A 146 -4.11 -12.20 13.92
C GLN A 146 -3.84 -12.90 15.26
N LEU A 147 -2.70 -13.57 15.37
CA LEU A 147 -2.20 -14.04 16.66
C LEU A 147 -1.96 -12.85 17.59
N ASN A 148 -2.14 -13.07 18.89
CA ASN A 148 -1.87 -12.04 19.89
C ASN A 148 -0.39 -11.61 19.81
N PRO A 149 -0.08 -10.33 19.51
CA PRO A 149 1.30 -9.87 19.34
C PRO A 149 2.20 -10.11 20.56
N LYS A 150 1.61 -10.23 21.77
CA LYS A 150 2.34 -10.55 23.00
C LYS A 150 2.90 -11.98 23.05
N LEU A 151 2.48 -12.86 22.14
CA LEU A 151 3.05 -14.20 21.97
C LEU A 151 4.40 -14.16 21.23
N GLU A 152 4.72 -13.05 20.55
CA GLU A 152 5.94 -12.85 19.76
C GLU A 152 6.18 -13.92 18.68
N ILE A 153 5.12 -14.53 18.15
CA ILE A 153 5.21 -15.48 17.05
C ILE A 153 5.30 -14.69 15.75
N THR A 154 6.32 -15.00 14.93
CA THR A 154 6.58 -14.23 13.69
C THR A 154 5.91 -14.78 12.44
N LYS A 155 5.42 -16.03 12.52
CA LYS A 155 4.66 -16.69 11.45
C LYS A 155 3.15 -16.57 11.69
N ASP A 156 2.41 -16.40 10.61
CA ASP A 156 0.95 -16.40 10.64
C ASP A 156 0.43 -17.82 10.84
N ALA A 157 -0.50 -17.97 11.78
CA ALA A 157 -1.09 -19.25 12.10
C ALA A 157 -2.53 -19.12 12.59
N HIS A 158 -3.31 -20.15 12.31
CA HIS A 158 -4.65 -20.33 12.84
C HIS A 158 -4.65 -21.40 13.93
N ILE A 159 -5.29 -21.07 15.06
CA ILE A 159 -5.44 -22.00 16.17
C ILE A 159 -6.79 -22.69 16.01
N ASN A 160 -6.72 -23.99 15.73
CA ASN A 160 -7.85 -24.89 15.55
C ASN A 160 -8.12 -25.70 16.82
N LYS A 161 -9.33 -26.25 16.93
CA LYS A 161 -9.68 -27.25 17.94
C LYS A 161 -8.82 -28.52 17.77
N VAL A 162 -8.74 -29.34 18.83
CA VAL A 162 -7.93 -30.58 18.88
C VAL A 162 -8.23 -31.54 17.71
N ASP A 163 -9.50 -31.61 17.26
CA ASP A 163 -9.94 -32.48 16.15
C ASP A 163 -9.69 -31.86 14.76
N GLY A 164 -9.15 -30.65 14.70
CA GLY A 164 -8.86 -29.92 13.46
C GLY A 164 -7.57 -30.36 12.76
N LYS A 165 -7.11 -29.53 11.82
CA LYS A 165 -5.83 -29.70 11.13
C LYS A 165 -4.72 -28.92 11.85
N GLY A 166 -3.48 -29.38 11.70
CA GLY A 166 -2.28 -28.71 12.23
C GLY A 166 -1.48 -29.54 13.24
N GLU A 167 -0.41 -28.94 13.77
CA GLU A 167 0.47 -29.54 14.79
C GLU A 167 -0.13 -29.37 16.20
N LEU A 168 0.03 -30.35 17.09
CA LEU A 168 -0.59 -30.35 18.42
C LEU A 168 0.11 -29.39 19.40
N ILE A 169 -0.70 -28.63 20.14
CA ILE A 169 -0.30 -27.90 21.36
C ILE A 169 -0.75 -28.69 22.58
N TYR A 170 0.10 -28.73 23.61
CA TYR A 170 -0.17 -29.40 24.87
C TYR A 170 -0.30 -28.42 26.03
N ASP A 171 -1.10 -28.78 27.05
CA ASP A 171 -1.08 -28.13 28.35
C ASP A 171 0.18 -28.51 29.15
N SER A 172 0.45 -27.80 30.26
CA SER A 172 1.49 -28.13 31.25
C SER A 172 1.38 -29.55 31.83
N THR A 173 0.21 -30.18 31.71
CA THR A 173 -0.06 -31.58 32.07
C THR A 173 0.16 -32.58 30.93
N ASN A 174 0.71 -32.13 29.79
CA ASN A 174 0.96 -32.90 28.57
C ASN A 174 -0.32 -33.44 27.87
N LYS A 175 -1.47 -32.83 28.13
CA LYS A 175 -2.75 -33.13 27.46
C LYS A 175 -2.91 -32.23 26.22
N PRO A 176 -3.36 -32.74 25.06
CA PRO A 176 -3.55 -31.92 23.86
C PRO A 176 -4.72 -30.93 24.04
N ILE A 177 -4.49 -29.65 23.73
CA ILE A 177 -5.48 -28.57 23.93
C ILE A 177 -5.91 -27.86 22.64
N ALA A 178 -5.06 -27.83 21.61
CA ALA A 178 -5.38 -27.25 20.30
C ALA A 178 -4.44 -27.78 19.22
N ARG A 179 -4.71 -27.39 17.97
CA ARG A 179 -3.77 -27.54 16.85
C ARG A 179 -3.43 -26.20 16.21
N VAL A 180 -2.19 -26.05 15.76
CA VAL A 180 -1.73 -24.89 14.99
C VAL A 180 -1.62 -25.27 13.54
N GLU A 181 -2.37 -24.57 12.70
CA GLU A 181 -2.24 -24.61 11.25
C GLU A 181 -1.48 -23.36 10.80
N TRP A 182 -0.24 -23.56 10.37
CA TRP A 182 0.60 -22.50 9.82
C TRP A 182 0.11 -22.09 8.43
N ALA A 183 0.15 -20.80 8.12
CA ALA A 183 -0.17 -20.32 6.77
C ALA A 183 0.75 -20.97 5.72
N GLU A 184 0.19 -21.30 4.54
CA GLU A 184 0.95 -21.90 3.43
C GLU A 184 2.07 -20.96 2.94
N THR A 185 1.84 -19.65 2.98
CA THR A 185 2.81 -18.61 2.66
C THR A 185 2.93 -17.65 3.83
N ASN A 186 4.08 -17.71 4.53
CA ASN A 186 4.41 -16.75 5.57
C ASN A 186 5.25 -15.63 4.97
N GLU A 187 4.62 -14.47 4.76
CA GLU A 187 5.35 -13.30 4.31
C GLU A 187 6.08 -12.62 5.48
N PRO A 188 7.35 -12.27 5.32
CA PRO A 188 8.06 -11.57 6.38
C PRO A 188 7.54 -10.14 6.48
N THR A 189 7.57 -9.60 7.69
CA THR A 189 7.26 -8.18 7.91
C THR A 189 8.13 -7.26 7.02
N ALA A 190 7.58 -6.11 6.61
CA ALA A 190 8.28 -5.14 5.76
C ALA A 190 9.68 -4.69 6.24
N PRO A 191 9.95 -4.55 7.57
CA PRO A 191 11.30 -4.28 8.05
C PRO A 191 12.27 -5.45 7.78
N LEU A 192 11.80 -6.69 7.90
CA LEU A 192 12.62 -7.87 7.68
C LEU A 192 12.91 -8.07 6.19
N THR A 193 11.94 -7.88 5.30
CA THR A 193 12.16 -7.89 3.85
C THR A 193 13.21 -6.83 3.45
N SER A 194 13.14 -5.65 4.06
CA SER A 194 14.12 -4.57 3.84
C SER A 194 15.54 -4.95 4.29
N ILE A 195 15.68 -5.65 5.42
CA ILE A 195 16.97 -6.17 5.91
C ILE A 195 17.52 -7.24 4.97
N ILE A 196 16.68 -8.18 4.53
CA ILE A 196 17.05 -9.23 3.57
C ILE A 196 17.52 -8.60 2.26
N PHE A 197 16.77 -7.61 1.76
CA PHE A 197 17.15 -6.84 0.56
C PHE A 197 18.51 -6.15 0.75
N LEU A 198 18.75 -5.51 1.89
CA LEU A 198 20.02 -4.84 2.17
C LEU A 198 21.20 -5.84 2.20
N PHE A 199 21.04 -7.00 2.83
CA PHE A 199 22.06 -8.04 2.82
C PHE A 199 22.28 -8.62 1.42
N TYR A 200 21.21 -8.81 0.65
CA TYR A 200 21.30 -9.26 -0.74
C TYR A 200 22.10 -8.26 -1.60
N ILE A 201 21.82 -6.97 -1.49
CA ILE A 201 22.58 -5.91 -2.18
C ILE A 201 24.04 -5.85 -1.69
N ALA A 202 24.29 -6.00 -0.38
CA ALA A 202 25.66 -6.06 0.15
C ALA A 202 26.43 -7.27 -0.40
N GLY A 203 25.78 -8.43 -0.53
CA GLY A 203 26.31 -9.63 -1.17
C GLY A 203 26.66 -9.39 -2.64
N ILE A 204 25.76 -8.76 -3.40
CA ILE A 204 25.99 -8.37 -4.81
C ILE A 204 27.19 -7.41 -4.91
N LEU A 205 27.25 -6.37 -4.07
CA LEU A 205 28.35 -5.41 -4.05
C LEU A 205 29.71 -6.09 -3.78
N ALA A 206 29.72 -7.03 -2.83
CA ALA A 206 30.90 -7.82 -2.51
C ALA A 206 31.31 -8.75 -3.67
N LEU A 207 30.34 -9.38 -4.37
CA LEU A 207 30.60 -10.17 -5.58
C LEU A 207 31.16 -9.32 -6.72
N ILE A 208 30.52 -8.19 -7.04
CA ILE A 208 31.01 -7.25 -8.06
C ILE A 208 32.44 -6.87 -7.73
N SER A 209 32.71 -6.44 -6.50
CA SER A 209 34.04 -6.05 -6.05
C SER A 209 35.06 -7.20 -6.17
N SER A 210 34.66 -8.43 -5.85
CA SER A 210 35.48 -9.63 -5.99
C SER A 210 35.83 -9.92 -7.45
N VAL A 211 34.84 -9.89 -8.36
CA VAL A 211 35.03 -10.09 -9.80
C VAL A 211 35.95 -9.02 -10.38
N LEU A 212 35.71 -7.75 -10.04
CA LEU A 212 36.54 -6.64 -10.53
C LEU A 212 37.99 -6.76 -10.04
N LYS A 213 38.20 -7.17 -8.79
CA LYS A 213 39.54 -7.38 -8.22
C LYS A 213 40.22 -8.62 -8.80
N PHE A 214 39.47 -9.69 -9.06
CA PHE A 214 39.99 -10.88 -9.73
C PHE A 214 40.54 -10.52 -11.11
N VAL A 215 39.75 -9.84 -11.94
CA VAL A 215 40.21 -9.39 -13.26
C VAL A 215 41.43 -8.47 -13.16
N GLU A 216 41.46 -7.57 -12.17
CA GLU A 216 42.58 -6.65 -11.93
C GLU A 216 43.90 -7.37 -11.62
N VAL A 217 43.86 -8.48 -10.90
CA VAL A 217 45.04 -9.26 -10.48
C VAL A 217 45.56 -10.14 -11.60
N TYR A 218 44.68 -10.80 -12.36
CA TYR A 218 45.09 -11.84 -13.32
C TYR A 218 45.38 -11.30 -14.73
N LEU A 219 44.68 -10.26 -15.18
CA LEU A 219 44.96 -9.66 -16.49
C LEU A 219 46.02 -8.57 -16.33
N LYS A 220 47.06 -8.55 -17.16
CA LYS A 220 48.11 -7.52 -17.12
C LYS A 220 47.81 -6.33 -18.04
N ASN A 221 47.26 -6.59 -19.23
CA ASN A 221 46.96 -5.57 -20.24
C ASN A 221 45.69 -4.77 -19.86
N THR A 222 45.79 -3.44 -19.86
CA THR A 222 44.69 -2.52 -19.49
C THR A 222 43.43 -2.70 -20.34
N LYS A 223 43.55 -2.93 -21.66
CA LYS A 223 42.37 -3.14 -22.53
C LYS A 223 41.67 -4.46 -22.17
N LEU A 224 42.44 -5.52 -21.96
CA LEU A 224 41.91 -6.82 -21.53
C LEU A 224 41.32 -6.75 -20.12
N LYS A 225 41.91 -5.99 -19.18
CA LYS A 225 41.32 -5.73 -17.85
C LYS A 225 39.92 -5.14 -17.98
N ILE A 226 39.75 -4.12 -18.81
CA ILE A 226 38.47 -3.42 -18.97
C ILE A 226 37.44 -4.34 -19.64
N ALA A 227 37.82 -5.02 -20.72
CA ALA A 227 36.95 -5.99 -21.38
C ALA A 227 36.55 -7.13 -20.43
N GLY A 228 37.50 -7.70 -19.69
CA GLY A 228 37.25 -8.76 -18.71
C GLY A 228 36.35 -8.30 -17.57
N LYS A 229 36.49 -7.06 -17.09
CA LYS A 229 35.60 -6.48 -16.06
C LYS A 229 34.17 -6.31 -16.59
N LEU A 230 34.01 -5.81 -17.82
CA LEU A 230 32.69 -5.67 -18.45
C LEU A 230 32.02 -7.02 -18.72
N ILE A 231 32.78 -8.00 -19.22
CA ILE A 231 32.29 -9.37 -19.44
C ILE A 231 31.88 -10.00 -18.10
N GLY A 232 32.74 -9.93 -17.09
CA GLY A 232 32.44 -10.46 -15.76
C GLY A 232 31.21 -9.80 -15.13
N LEU A 233 31.05 -8.48 -15.29
CA LEU A 233 29.89 -7.75 -14.82
C LEU A 233 28.60 -8.16 -15.56
N THR A 234 28.69 -8.38 -16.88
CA THR A 234 27.55 -8.81 -17.71
C THR A 234 27.11 -10.23 -17.37
N ILE A 235 28.07 -11.15 -17.18
CA ILE A 235 27.79 -12.53 -16.73
C ILE A 235 27.13 -12.52 -15.36
N LEU A 236 27.68 -11.73 -14.42
CA LEU A 236 27.11 -11.61 -13.08
C LEU A 236 25.69 -11.02 -13.11
N PHE A 237 25.45 -10.01 -13.95
CA PHE A 237 24.11 -9.45 -14.15
C PHE A 237 23.14 -10.49 -14.69
N GLY A 238 23.54 -11.25 -15.71
CA GLY A 238 22.74 -12.35 -16.27
C GLY A 238 22.44 -13.42 -15.23
N PHE A 239 23.41 -13.80 -14.41
CA PHE A 239 23.23 -14.74 -13.31
C PHE A 239 22.20 -14.22 -12.29
N VAL A 240 22.36 -12.99 -11.80
CA VAL A 240 21.44 -12.37 -10.85
C VAL A 240 20.02 -12.26 -11.41
N LYS A 241 19.89 -11.94 -12.71
CA LYS A 241 18.58 -11.79 -13.36
C LYS A 241 17.84 -13.12 -13.55
N ILE A 242 18.58 -14.21 -13.82
CA ILE A 242 17.99 -15.55 -13.99
C ILE A 242 17.75 -16.22 -12.63
N SER A 243 18.56 -15.87 -11.63
CA SER A 243 18.48 -16.45 -10.31
C SER A 243 17.31 -15.85 -9.52
N THR A 244 16.31 -16.67 -9.21
CA THR A 244 15.17 -16.32 -8.34
C THR A 244 15.52 -16.46 -6.85
N TRP A 245 16.79 -16.26 -6.50
CA TRP A 245 17.33 -16.63 -5.20
C TRP A 245 17.81 -15.39 -4.42
N PRO A 246 17.40 -15.20 -3.14
CA PRO A 246 16.55 -16.08 -2.33
C PRO A 246 15.06 -15.93 -2.63
N GLU A 247 14.33 -17.05 -2.67
CA GLU A 247 12.91 -17.13 -3.08
C GLU A 247 12.02 -16.14 -2.30
N LEU A 248 12.21 -16.05 -0.99
CA LEU A 248 11.49 -15.14 -0.10
C LEU A 248 11.59 -13.65 -0.51
N LEU A 249 12.71 -13.25 -1.10
CA LEU A 249 12.89 -11.87 -1.56
C LEU A 249 12.21 -11.66 -2.92
N PHE A 250 12.30 -12.65 -3.81
CA PHE A 250 11.67 -12.57 -5.14
C PHE A 250 10.15 -12.73 -5.10
N SER A 251 9.60 -13.31 -4.03
CA SER A 251 8.16 -13.33 -3.75
C SER A 251 7.65 -12.08 -3.02
N SER A 252 8.54 -11.16 -2.60
CA SER A 252 8.15 -9.95 -1.88
C SER A 252 7.72 -8.82 -2.82
N ASP A 253 7.02 -7.82 -2.27
CA ASP A 253 6.63 -6.56 -2.90
C ASP A 253 7.74 -5.88 -3.73
N VAL A 254 9.01 -6.05 -3.36
CA VAL A 254 10.14 -5.42 -4.08
C VAL A 254 10.28 -5.96 -5.50
N PHE A 255 9.95 -7.25 -5.71
CA PHE A 255 10.05 -7.94 -6.99
C PHE A 255 8.68 -8.21 -7.63
N ASP A 256 7.60 -7.69 -7.06
CA ASP A 256 6.25 -7.86 -7.58
C ASP A 256 6.00 -6.95 -8.82
N PRO A 257 5.70 -7.52 -10.01
CA PRO A 257 5.39 -6.75 -11.20
C PRO A 257 4.07 -5.95 -11.11
N VAL A 258 3.15 -6.30 -10.20
CA VAL A 258 1.90 -5.54 -9.97
C VAL A 258 2.21 -4.17 -9.36
N ILE A 259 3.23 -4.09 -8.53
CA ILE A 259 3.64 -2.85 -7.86
C ILE A 259 4.38 -1.92 -8.82
N PHE A 260 5.29 -2.46 -9.63
CA PHE A 260 5.98 -1.72 -10.67
C PHE A 260 6.45 -2.65 -11.78
N ALA A 261 6.12 -2.32 -13.03
CA ALA A 261 6.68 -2.97 -14.20
C ALA A 261 6.77 -1.98 -15.35
N ASN A 262 7.90 -1.97 -16.06
CA ASN A 262 8.09 -1.06 -17.21
C ASN A 262 8.32 -1.80 -18.52
N SER A 263 9.01 -2.94 -18.50
CA SER A 263 9.23 -3.78 -19.69
C SER A 263 9.61 -5.20 -19.27
N SER A 264 9.70 -6.13 -20.22
CA SER A 264 10.27 -7.46 -19.94
C SER A 264 11.71 -7.42 -19.44
N PHE A 265 12.43 -6.30 -19.67
CA PHE A 265 13.77 -6.12 -19.15
C PHE A 265 13.81 -5.57 -17.72
N ILE A 266 12.81 -4.74 -17.37
CA ILE A 266 12.61 -4.09 -16.08
C ILE A 266 11.20 -4.49 -15.60
N ASP A 267 11.14 -5.73 -15.10
CA ASP A 267 9.91 -6.41 -14.68
C ASP A 267 9.43 -6.02 -13.28
N SER A 268 10.29 -5.41 -12.46
CA SER A 268 10.05 -5.13 -11.05
C SER A 268 10.90 -3.96 -10.56
N LEU A 269 10.57 -3.45 -9.36
CA LEU A 269 11.32 -2.35 -8.74
C LEU A 269 12.73 -2.81 -8.34
N GLY A 270 12.84 -4.02 -7.81
CA GLY A 270 14.10 -4.68 -7.49
C GLY A 270 14.99 -4.83 -8.72
N SER A 271 14.44 -5.26 -9.87
CA SER A 271 15.22 -5.37 -11.10
C SER A 271 15.68 -4.02 -11.65
N LEU A 272 14.88 -2.95 -11.51
CA LEU A 272 15.31 -1.58 -11.80
C LEU A 272 16.49 -1.15 -10.92
N PHE A 273 16.43 -1.43 -9.61
CA PHE A 273 17.50 -1.08 -8.68
C PHE A 273 18.80 -1.81 -9.02
N ILE A 274 18.72 -3.13 -9.27
CA ILE A 274 19.86 -3.95 -9.69
C ILE A 274 20.43 -3.41 -11.01
N LEU A 275 19.59 -3.14 -12.01
CA LEU A 275 20.03 -2.56 -13.28
C LEU A 275 20.75 -1.23 -13.08
N SER A 276 20.24 -0.37 -12.20
CA SER A 276 20.85 0.92 -11.87
C SER A 276 22.23 0.73 -11.25
N LEU A 277 22.37 -0.22 -10.33
CA LEU A 277 23.65 -0.55 -9.68
C LEU A 277 24.69 -1.10 -10.68
N PHE A 278 24.31 -2.07 -11.50
CA PHE A 278 25.20 -2.64 -12.53
C PHE A 278 25.59 -1.60 -13.58
N SER A 279 24.66 -0.74 -13.99
CA SER A 279 24.94 0.37 -14.90
C SER A 279 25.95 1.35 -14.31
N PHE A 280 25.85 1.66 -13.01
CA PHE A 280 26.83 2.48 -12.31
C PHE A 280 28.24 1.88 -12.36
N PHE A 281 28.40 0.59 -12.06
CA PHE A 281 29.71 -0.07 -12.15
C PHE A 281 30.22 -0.16 -13.60
N ALA A 282 29.34 -0.42 -14.57
CA ALA A 282 29.71 -0.41 -15.98
C ALA A 282 30.25 0.97 -16.41
N ILE A 283 29.56 2.05 -16.02
CA ILE A 283 30.02 3.42 -16.24
C ILE A 283 31.38 3.64 -15.57
N ALA A 284 31.54 3.26 -14.30
CA ALA A 284 32.81 3.42 -13.58
C ALA A 284 33.99 2.70 -14.28
N ILE A 285 33.76 1.49 -14.80
CA ILE A 285 34.76 0.72 -15.56
C ILE A 285 35.08 1.39 -16.90
N LEU A 286 34.07 1.86 -17.63
CA LEU A 286 34.27 2.57 -18.90
C LEU A 286 35.07 3.87 -18.69
N LEU A 287 34.88 4.54 -17.57
CA LEU A 287 35.61 5.75 -17.22
C LEU A 287 37.10 5.52 -16.94
N ASP A 288 37.51 4.30 -16.58
CA ASP A 288 38.93 3.95 -16.45
C ASP A 288 39.66 3.96 -17.82
N ILE A 289 38.96 3.76 -18.94
CA ILE A 289 39.54 3.88 -20.30
C ILE A 289 40.11 5.30 -20.51
N PHE A 290 39.39 6.30 -20.00
CA PHE A 290 39.75 7.70 -20.15
C PHE A 290 40.76 8.18 -19.10
N ARG A 291 41.21 7.30 -18.19
CA ARG A 291 42.16 7.67 -17.13
C ARG A 291 43.56 7.95 -17.64
N ASN A 292 44.04 7.14 -18.58
CA ASN A 292 45.45 7.12 -18.99
C ASN A 292 45.71 7.71 -20.38
N LYS A 293 44.68 8.07 -21.15
CA LYS A 293 44.81 8.64 -22.51
C LYS A 293 45.25 10.13 -22.53
N GLY A 294 45.81 10.64 -21.44
CA GLY A 294 46.08 12.08 -21.27
C GLY A 294 47.32 12.63 -21.98
N GLU A 295 48.18 11.77 -22.54
CA GLU A 295 49.50 12.18 -23.06
C GLU A 295 49.77 11.73 -24.51
N GLU A 296 48.86 10.97 -25.14
CA GLU A 296 49.07 10.54 -26.54
C GLU A 296 48.75 11.65 -27.54
N SER A 297 49.66 11.79 -28.51
CA SER A 297 49.86 12.99 -29.33
C SER A 297 48.65 13.52 -30.11
N SER A 298 48.63 14.85 -30.18
CA SER A 298 47.71 15.78 -30.86
C SER A 298 47.50 15.58 -32.38
N GLN A 299 47.93 14.47 -32.99
CA GLN A 299 48.04 14.39 -34.45
C GLN A 299 46.73 14.06 -35.20
N ALA A 300 45.67 13.56 -34.54
CA ALA A 300 44.40 13.20 -35.19
C ALA A 300 43.23 14.14 -34.81
N LYS A 301 43.27 15.42 -35.22
CA LYS A 301 42.24 16.42 -34.92
C LYS A 301 40.82 15.96 -35.28
N PHE A 302 40.64 15.27 -36.41
CA PHE A 302 39.34 14.75 -36.85
C PHE A 302 38.76 13.68 -35.91
N ARG A 303 39.61 12.75 -35.43
CA ARG A 303 39.22 11.73 -34.45
C ARG A 303 38.69 12.36 -33.17
N ASN A 304 39.36 13.40 -32.68
CA ASN A 304 38.96 14.08 -31.44
C ASN A 304 37.59 14.80 -31.58
N TYR A 305 37.27 15.33 -32.78
CA TYR A 305 35.93 15.89 -33.05
C TYR A 305 34.85 14.82 -33.08
N LEU A 306 35.12 13.67 -33.73
CA LEU A 306 34.19 12.53 -33.75
C LEU A 306 33.95 11.97 -32.34
N GLU A 307 35.01 11.79 -31.55
CA GLU A 307 34.89 11.32 -30.16
C GLU A 307 34.08 12.29 -29.30
N TYR A 308 34.23 13.60 -29.49
CA TYR A 308 33.46 14.60 -28.77
C TYR A 308 31.99 14.63 -29.20
N GLY A 309 31.71 14.51 -30.50
CA GLY A 309 30.34 14.38 -31.03
C GLY A 309 29.64 13.13 -30.49
N LEU A 310 30.32 11.98 -30.52
CA LEU A 310 29.83 10.72 -29.94
C LEU A 310 29.55 10.84 -28.45
N PHE A 311 30.43 11.50 -27.70
CA PHE A 311 30.22 11.77 -26.27
C PHE A 311 28.91 12.51 -26.02
N LEU A 312 28.65 13.56 -26.80
CA LEU A 312 27.45 14.35 -26.61
C LEU A 312 26.17 13.60 -27.01
N ILE A 313 26.25 12.74 -28.02
CA ILE A 313 25.15 11.82 -28.37
C ILE A 313 24.88 10.85 -27.22
N VAL A 314 25.92 10.23 -26.65
CA VAL A 314 25.77 9.34 -25.49
C VAL A 314 25.20 10.08 -24.28
N LEU A 315 25.60 11.33 -24.06
CA LEU A 315 25.04 12.18 -23.01
C LEU A 315 23.55 12.41 -23.23
N PHE A 316 23.16 12.79 -24.44
CA PHE A 316 21.75 12.99 -24.80
C PHE A 316 20.92 11.71 -24.59
N LEU A 317 21.42 10.57 -25.09
CA LEU A 317 20.77 9.26 -24.89
C LEU A 317 20.64 8.89 -23.41
N SER A 318 21.66 9.16 -22.60
CA SER A 318 21.61 8.88 -21.15
C SER A 318 20.50 9.67 -20.44
N ILE A 319 20.24 10.91 -20.88
CA ILE A 319 19.17 11.75 -20.35
C ILE A 319 17.80 11.23 -20.78
N LEU A 320 17.67 10.72 -22.01
CA LEU A 320 16.44 10.08 -22.46
C LEU A 320 16.11 8.83 -21.63
N VAL A 321 17.12 7.98 -21.37
CA VAL A 321 16.96 6.81 -20.50
C VAL A 321 16.57 7.25 -19.09
N PHE A 322 17.26 8.23 -18.52
CA PHE A 322 16.96 8.76 -17.19
C PHE A 322 15.54 9.33 -17.08
N LYS A 323 15.09 10.08 -18.10
CA LYS A 323 13.72 10.58 -18.22
C LYS A 323 12.69 9.46 -18.22
N ASN A 324 12.93 8.41 -19.00
CA ASN A 324 12.02 7.26 -19.06
C ASN A 324 11.95 6.53 -17.72
N ILE A 325 13.06 6.39 -16.99
CA ILE A 325 13.08 5.76 -15.67
C ILE A 325 12.24 6.56 -14.66
N ILE A 326 12.44 7.88 -14.58
CA ILE A 326 11.65 8.74 -13.68
C ILE A 326 10.15 8.68 -14.04
N SER A 327 9.84 8.76 -15.33
CA SER A 327 8.45 8.69 -15.81
C SER A 327 7.80 7.35 -15.52
N ALA A 328 8.53 6.24 -15.71
CA ALA A 328 8.03 4.90 -15.43
C ALA A 328 7.78 4.69 -13.93
N LEU A 329 8.66 5.19 -13.06
CA LEU A 329 8.49 5.10 -11.61
C LEU A 329 7.18 5.75 -11.15
N ILE A 330 6.69 6.78 -11.85
CA ILE A 330 5.45 7.46 -11.47
C ILE A 330 4.22 6.87 -12.16
N PHE A 331 4.24 6.69 -13.48
CA PHE A 331 3.04 6.26 -14.22
C PHE A 331 2.82 4.75 -14.26
N ASN A 332 3.89 3.96 -14.12
CA ASN A 332 3.81 2.49 -14.18
C ASN A 332 4.02 1.87 -12.79
N SER A 333 3.67 2.60 -11.73
CA SER A 333 3.73 2.09 -10.36
C SER A 333 2.49 2.45 -9.55
N THR A 334 2.22 1.65 -8.53
CA THR A 334 1.24 1.96 -7.47
C THR A 334 1.87 2.72 -6.30
N ILE A 335 3.18 2.99 -6.36
CA ILE A 335 3.98 3.58 -5.28
C ILE A 335 3.73 5.10 -5.22
N SER A 336 3.49 5.63 -4.01
CA SER A 336 3.38 7.08 -3.80
C SER A 336 4.77 7.71 -3.78
N PHE A 337 5.11 8.47 -4.82
CA PHE A 337 6.29 9.35 -4.85
C PHE A 337 5.96 10.79 -4.42
N ASP A 338 4.82 11.02 -3.75
CA ASP A 338 4.45 12.33 -3.22
C ASP A 338 5.22 12.66 -1.93
N LEU A 339 6.39 13.26 -2.12
CA LEU A 339 7.26 13.69 -1.04
C LEU A 339 6.74 14.92 -0.27
N THR A 340 5.61 15.52 -0.68
CA THR A 340 5.00 16.62 0.09
C THR A 340 4.34 16.10 1.36
N GLN A 341 3.98 14.81 1.39
CA GLN A 341 3.44 14.10 2.55
C GLN A 341 4.44 13.05 3.05
N ALA A 342 5.30 13.44 4.00
CA ALA A 342 6.37 12.57 4.48
C ALA A 342 5.88 11.24 5.12
N THR A 343 4.63 11.18 5.57
CA THR A 343 3.99 9.98 6.16
C THR A 343 3.62 8.91 5.13
N GLU A 344 3.48 9.27 3.85
CA GLU A 344 3.14 8.31 2.79
C GLU A 344 4.36 7.60 2.18
N ILE A 345 5.58 7.98 2.59
CA ILE A 345 6.82 7.43 2.01
C ILE A 345 7.01 5.99 2.48
N SER A 346 6.83 5.05 1.54
CA SER A 346 7.04 3.61 1.76
C SER A 346 8.50 3.18 1.56
N HIS A 347 8.85 2.00 2.05
CA HIS A 347 10.16 1.38 1.79
C HIS A 347 10.45 1.21 0.28
N LEU A 348 9.41 0.93 -0.52
CA LEU A 348 9.49 0.87 -1.98
C LEU A 348 9.85 2.23 -2.60
N SER A 349 9.28 3.32 -2.07
CA SER A 349 9.61 4.69 -2.52
C SER A 349 11.10 4.99 -2.33
N ILE A 350 11.68 4.53 -1.22
CA ILE A 350 13.12 4.68 -0.92
C ILE A 350 13.97 3.91 -1.94
N ILE A 351 13.58 2.69 -2.33
CA ILE A 351 14.28 1.88 -3.35
C ILE A 351 14.21 2.57 -4.72
N GLY A 352 13.03 3.09 -5.11
CA GLY A 352 12.84 3.83 -6.35
C GLY A 352 13.69 5.11 -6.41
N LEU A 353 13.66 5.92 -5.34
CA LEU A 353 14.49 7.13 -5.23
C LEU A 353 15.98 6.81 -5.20
N SER A 354 16.37 5.69 -4.57
CA SER A 354 17.77 5.24 -4.58
C SER A 354 18.24 4.91 -5.99
N SER A 355 17.39 4.27 -6.79
CA SER A 355 17.66 4.00 -8.22
C SER A 355 17.91 5.31 -8.98
N ILE A 356 17.06 6.33 -8.77
CA ILE A 356 17.26 7.67 -9.34
C ILE A 356 18.61 8.28 -8.89
N GLY A 357 18.92 8.19 -7.59
CA GLY A 357 20.17 8.72 -7.04
C GLY A 357 21.43 8.04 -7.61
N ILE A 358 21.40 6.72 -7.82
CA ILE A 358 22.48 5.96 -8.46
C ILE A 358 22.69 6.44 -9.91
N TRP A 359 21.61 6.64 -10.66
CA TRP A 359 21.69 7.18 -12.03
C TRP A 359 22.26 8.60 -12.07
N ILE A 360 21.79 9.49 -11.18
CA ILE A 360 22.32 10.86 -11.08
C ILE A 360 23.82 10.84 -10.78
N PHE A 361 24.26 10.00 -9.84
CA PHE A 361 25.69 9.88 -9.53
C PHE A 361 26.50 9.31 -10.69
N GLY A 362 25.98 8.28 -11.37
CA GLY A 362 26.59 7.71 -12.57
C GLY A 362 26.77 8.73 -13.69
N ILE A 363 25.72 9.52 -13.99
CA ILE A 363 25.75 10.60 -14.98
C ILE A 363 26.75 11.68 -14.57
N TYR A 364 26.74 12.08 -13.28
CA TYR A 364 27.68 13.07 -12.75
C TYR A 364 29.14 12.63 -12.94
N LEU A 365 29.48 11.39 -12.57
CA LEU A 365 30.82 10.85 -12.77
C LEU A 365 31.20 10.75 -14.24
N PHE A 366 30.29 10.22 -15.06
CA PHE A 366 30.48 10.05 -16.49
C PHE A 366 30.85 11.39 -17.14
N TYR A 367 30.05 12.39 -16.82
CA TYR A 367 30.18 13.73 -17.35
C TYR A 367 31.42 14.47 -16.86
N ALA A 368 31.67 14.46 -15.55
CA ALA A 368 32.84 15.13 -14.95
C ALA A 368 34.15 14.57 -15.51
N ARG A 369 34.22 13.25 -15.72
CA ARG A 369 35.41 12.58 -16.23
C ARG A 369 35.65 12.84 -17.71
N LEU A 370 34.64 12.66 -18.54
CA LEU A 370 34.78 12.85 -19.99
C LEU A 370 35.08 14.29 -20.35
N TYR A 371 34.46 15.25 -19.67
CA TYR A 371 34.81 16.64 -19.93
C TYR A 371 36.26 16.97 -19.55
N SER A 372 36.77 16.43 -18.44
CA SER A 372 38.19 16.60 -18.08
C SER A 372 39.14 16.04 -19.15
N TYR A 373 38.75 14.95 -19.82
CA TYR A 373 39.49 14.37 -20.94
C TYR A 373 39.49 15.31 -22.16
N PHE A 374 38.32 15.77 -22.59
CA PHE A 374 38.22 16.69 -23.73
C PHE A 374 38.84 18.06 -23.45
N TYR A 375 38.86 18.52 -22.19
CA TYR A 375 39.55 19.74 -21.79
C TYR A 375 41.06 19.65 -22.04
N LYS A 376 41.69 18.52 -21.66
CA LYS A 376 43.13 18.25 -21.88
C LYS A 376 43.53 18.19 -23.35
N ILE A 377 42.64 17.71 -24.21
CA ILE A 377 42.87 17.62 -25.68
C ILE A 377 42.92 19.01 -26.35
N ASN A 378 42.63 20.09 -25.61
CA ASN A 378 42.73 21.47 -26.06
C ASN A 378 41.95 21.75 -27.37
N LEU A 379 40.75 21.16 -27.50
CA LEU A 379 39.80 21.48 -28.56
C LEU A 379 39.51 22.99 -28.59
N PRO A 380 39.46 23.64 -29.76
CA PRO A 380 39.16 25.06 -29.87
C PRO A 380 37.83 25.39 -29.18
N SER A 381 37.81 26.46 -28.38
CA SER A 381 36.61 26.90 -27.65
C SER A 381 35.41 27.13 -28.58
N LYS A 382 35.66 27.66 -29.79
CA LYS A 382 34.63 27.85 -30.82
C LYS A 382 33.94 26.53 -31.21
N VAL A 383 34.69 25.44 -31.40
CA VAL A 383 34.11 24.16 -31.81
C VAL A 383 33.28 23.54 -30.68
N ARG A 384 33.75 23.63 -29.43
CA ARG A 384 32.97 23.19 -28.26
C ARG A 384 31.65 23.95 -28.15
N ILE A 385 31.69 25.28 -28.29
CA ILE A 385 30.49 26.12 -28.22
C ILE A 385 29.53 25.79 -29.37
N ILE A 386 30.01 25.65 -30.60
CA ILE A 386 29.16 25.34 -31.77
C ILE A 386 28.48 23.98 -31.61
N THR A 387 29.20 22.97 -31.14
CA THR A 387 28.66 21.61 -30.94
C THR A 387 27.70 21.54 -29.74
N GLU A 388 28.00 22.23 -28.63
CA GLU A 388 27.03 22.40 -27.53
C GLU A 388 25.74 23.09 -28.02
N LEU A 389 25.87 24.17 -28.79
CA LEU A 389 24.73 24.90 -29.33
C LEU A 389 23.90 24.06 -30.31
N SER A 390 24.55 23.29 -31.20
CA SER A 390 23.81 22.43 -32.14
C SER A 390 23.00 21.38 -31.42
N LEU A 391 23.50 20.81 -30.33
CA LEU A 391 22.73 19.87 -29.50
C LEU A 391 21.64 20.54 -28.69
N ILE A 392 21.88 21.76 -28.18
CA ILE A 392 20.82 22.53 -27.53
C ILE A 392 19.68 22.76 -28.52
N ILE A 393 19.98 23.07 -29.78
CA ILE A 393 18.97 23.22 -30.85
C ILE A 393 18.24 21.90 -31.08
N VAL A 394 18.96 20.78 -31.27
CA VAL A 394 18.35 19.44 -31.45
C VAL A 394 17.46 19.06 -30.26
N ALA A 395 17.93 19.29 -29.03
CA ALA A 395 17.17 19.00 -27.82
C ALA A 395 15.96 19.93 -27.68
N SER A 396 16.05 21.20 -28.08
CA SER A 396 14.93 22.15 -28.09
C SER A 396 13.85 21.73 -29.09
N ILE A 397 14.26 21.31 -30.29
CA ILE A 397 13.35 20.74 -31.30
C ILE A 397 12.66 19.50 -30.73
N TRP A 398 13.41 18.61 -30.08
CA TRP A 398 12.85 17.41 -29.46
C TRP A 398 11.84 17.71 -28.34
N VAL A 399 12.08 18.74 -27.51
CA VAL A 399 11.12 19.21 -26.50
C VAL A 399 9.88 19.80 -27.14
N TYR A 400 10.02 20.57 -28.21
CA TYR A 400 8.88 21.18 -28.90
C TYR A 400 7.89 20.12 -29.41
N PHE A 401 8.39 18.99 -29.93
CA PHE A 401 7.54 17.92 -30.44
C PHE A 401 7.00 16.96 -29.36
N ASN A 402 7.45 17.07 -28.11
CA ASN A 402 7.06 16.13 -27.06
C ASN A 402 6.71 16.88 -25.78
N GLU A 403 5.42 16.91 -25.45
CA GLU A 403 4.91 17.52 -24.23
C GLU A 403 5.63 16.98 -22.96
N ASN A 404 5.83 17.85 -21.97
CA ASN A 404 6.45 17.54 -20.68
C ASN A 404 7.96 17.19 -20.65
N ASN A 405 8.70 17.43 -21.73
CA ASN A 405 10.14 17.15 -21.76
C ASN A 405 11.05 18.30 -21.26
N TYR A 406 10.48 19.42 -20.83
CA TYR A 406 11.23 20.61 -20.44
C TYR A 406 12.14 20.41 -19.21
N TYR A 407 11.79 19.51 -18.27
CA TYR A 407 12.67 19.18 -17.14
C TYR A 407 13.92 18.39 -17.57
N ALA A 408 13.77 17.44 -18.49
CA ALA A 408 14.91 16.69 -19.05
C ALA A 408 15.86 17.63 -19.82
N PHE A 409 15.28 18.61 -20.54
CA PHE A 409 16.05 19.66 -21.18
C PHE A 409 16.72 20.62 -20.18
N ALA A 410 16.01 21.04 -19.13
CA ALA A 410 16.60 21.84 -18.06
C ALA A 410 17.75 21.09 -17.37
N PHE A 411 17.63 19.77 -17.20
CA PHE A 411 18.71 18.93 -16.67
C PHE A 411 19.92 18.90 -17.59
N PHE A 412 19.71 18.78 -18.91
CA PHE A 412 20.79 18.87 -19.89
C PHE A 412 21.52 20.22 -19.83
N ILE A 413 20.78 21.33 -19.82
CA ILE A 413 21.37 22.68 -19.70
C ILE A 413 22.10 22.85 -18.37
N PHE A 414 21.53 22.36 -17.26
CA PHE A 414 22.14 22.39 -15.95
C PHE A 414 23.49 21.67 -15.93
N LEU A 415 23.60 20.50 -16.57
CA LEU A 415 24.88 19.79 -16.71
C LEU A 415 25.92 20.64 -17.44
N ILE A 416 25.56 21.30 -18.56
CA ILE A 416 26.45 22.19 -19.31
C ILE A 416 26.91 23.39 -18.46
N ILE A 417 26.02 23.98 -17.66
CA ILE A 417 26.39 25.11 -16.79
C ILE A 417 27.38 24.65 -15.72
N VAL A 418 27.08 23.55 -15.04
CA VAL A 418 27.95 22.98 -13.99
C VAL A 418 29.33 22.62 -14.57
N GLN A 419 29.39 22.12 -15.80
CA GLN A 419 30.63 21.86 -16.53
C GLN A 419 31.55 23.08 -16.61
N LYS A 420 30.98 24.21 -17.03
CA LYS A 420 31.70 25.48 -17.21
C LYS A 420 32.18 26.02 -15.87
N LEU A 421 31.40 25.83 -14.81
CA LEU A 421 31.78 26.22 -13.45
C LEU A 421 32.93 25.37 -12.91
N ILE A 422 32.91 24.04 -13.11
CA ILE A 422 33.96 23.15 -12.59
C ILE A 422 35.34 23.46 -13.19
N HIS A 423 35.41 23.91 -14.45
CA HIS A 423 36.67 24.12 -15.16
C HIS A 423 36.99 25.59 -15.45
N ARG A 424 36.23 26.52 -14.86
CA ARG A 424 36.65 27.92 -14.83
C ARG A 424 37.98 27.99 -14.06
N LYS A 425 38.93 28.81 -14.52
CA LYS A 425 40.29 28.97 -13.94
C LYS A 425 40.35 29.36 -12.44
N GLY A 426 39.22 29.42 -11.73
CA GLY A 426 39.17 29.70 -10.29
C GLY A 426 39.41 28.45 -9.43
N ASN A 427 40.11 28.63 -8.31
CA ASN A 427 40.41 27.59 -7.32
C ASN A 427 39.19 27.21 -6.47
N TYR A 428 38.05 26.85 -7.07
CA TYR A 428 36.92 26.34 -6.29
C TYR A 428 37.19 24.91 -5.83
N PRO A 429 37.00 24.58 -4.54
CA PRO A 429 37.12 23.21 -4.06
C PRO A 429 36.13 22.29 -4.77
N LYS A 430 36.57 21.09 -5.17
CA LYS A 430 35.70 20.08 -5.82
C LYS A 430 34.47 19.74 -4.98
N ALA A 431 34.61 19.76 -3.66
CA ALA A 431 33.51 19.55 -2.72
C ALA A 431 32.41 20.60 -2.93
N THR A 432 32.76 21.89 -2.98
CA THR A 432 31.81 23.00 -3.19
C THR A 432 31.03 22.86 -4.49
N LEU A 433 31.70 22.47 -5.58
CA LEU A 433 31.05 22.25 -6.88
C LEU A 433 30.13 21.02 -6.87
N THR A 434 30.51 19.96 -6.15
CA THR A 434 29.68 18.77 -5.98
C THR A 434 28.43 19.09 -5.14
N THR A 435 28.59 19.89 -4.08
CA THR A 435 27.47 20.37 -3.27
C THR A 435 26.52 21.26 -4.08
N LEU A 436 27.04 22.18 -4.90
CA LEU A 436 26.21 23.04 -5.76
C LEU A 436 25.49 22.22 -6.83
N PHE A 437 26.16 21.21 -7.40
CA PHE A 437 25.52 20.25 -8.31
C PHE A 437 24.37 19.52 -7.60
N LEU A 438 24.62 18.97 -6.41
CA LEU A 438 23.60 18.28 -5.59
C LEU A 438 22.42 19.18 -5.26
N LEU A 439 22.68 20.45 -4.92
CA LEU A 439 21.65 21.42 -4.58
C LEU A 439 20.76 21.71 -5.80
N GLY A 440 21.36 22.01 -6.96
CA GLY A 440 20.62 22.27 -8.19
C GLY A 440 19.88 21.04 -8.73
N ILE A 441 20.49 19.86 -8.69
CA ILE A 441 19.82 18.64 -9.18
C ILE A 441 18.67 18.21 -8.27
N SER A 442 18.83 18.32 -6.95
CA SER A 442 17.75 17.98 -6.02
C SER A 442 16.55 18.90 -6.19
N MET A 443 16.80 20.18 -6.48
CA MET A 443 15.73 21.15 -6.76
C MET A 443 15.02 20.83 -8.08
N LEU A 444 15.78 20.49 -9.13
CA LEU A 444 15.23 20.12 -10.43
C LEU A 444 14.40 18.83 -10.35
N ILE A 445 14.92 17.79 -9.70
CA ILE A 445 14.21 16.51 -9.52
C ILE A 445 12.97 16.70 -8.65
N SER A 446 13.04 17.52 -7.59
CA SER A 446 11.87 17.88 -6.77
C SER A 446 10.73 18.45 -7.63
N PHE A 447 11.02 19.47 -8.45
CA PHE A 447 10.00 20.04 -9.33
C PHE A 447 9.50 19.05 -10.39
N TRP A 448 10.40 18.22 -10.92
CA TRP A 448 10.03 17.23 -11.92
C TRP A 448 9.11 16.15 -11.34
N LEU A 449 9.45 15.57 -10.19
CA LEU A 449 8.60 14.60 -9.49
C LEU A 449 7.25 15.21 -9.13
N ASN A 450 7.23 16.43 -8.57
CA ASN A 450 5.97 17.11 -8.23
C ASN A 450 5.07 17.31 -9.46
N SER A 451 5.64 17.71 -10.61
CA SER A 451 4.88 17.87 -11.85
C SER A 451 4.33 16.55 -12.37
N LEU A 452 5.13 15.48 -12.34
CA LEU A 452 4.70 14.15 -12.78
C LEU A 452 3.64 13.56 -11.84
N ASN A 453 3.81 13.69 -10.53
CA ASN A 453 2.81 13.29 -9.54
C ASN A 453 1.49 14.05 -9.71
N THR A 454 1.54 15.36 -9.95
CA THR A 454 0.33 16.16 -10.24
C THR A 454 -0.37 15.66 -11.50
N LYS A 455 0.39 15.29 -12.54
CA LYS A 455 -0.18 14.75 -13.78
C LYS A 455 -0.80 13.36 -13.56
N ASP A 456 -0.12 12.49 -12.83
CA ASP A 456 -0.62 11.15 -12.49
C ASP A 456 -1.88 11.23 -11.61
N GLU A 457 -1.85 12.09 -10.58
CA GLU A 457 -2.99 12.34 -9.71
C GLU A 457 -4.19 12.88 -10.50
N ARG A 458 -4.00 13.87 -11.38
CA ARG A 458 -5.07 14.39 -12.24
C ARG A 458 -5.65 13.31 -13.16
N ASN A 459 -4.84 12.38 -13.66
CA ASN A 459 -5.31 11.25 -14.46
C ASN A 459 -6.11 10.24 -13.62
N LYS A 460 -5.60 9.90 -12.42
CA LYS A 460 -6.31 9.05 -11.44
C LYS A 460 -7.65 9.67 -11.06
N ARG A 461 -7.68 10.98 -10.79
CA ARG A 461 -8.90 11.72 -10.44
C ARG A 461 -9.96 11.69 -11.53
N LYS A 462 -9.56 11.79 -12.81
CA LYS A 462 -10.48 11.60 -13.95
C LYS A 462 -11.08 10.20 -13.96
N SER A 463 -10.24 9.17 -13.83
CA SER A 463 -10.68 7.76 -13.82
C SER A 463 -11.64 7.48 -12.65
N ILE A 464 -11.32 8.01 -11.46
CA ILE A 464 -12.18 7.91 -10.27
C ILE A 464 -13.52 8.59 -10.53
N LEU A 465 -13.52 9.84 -11.02
CA LEU A 465 -14.76 10.59 -11.24
C LEU A 465 -15.62 9.97 -12.34
N GLN A 466 -15.02 9.35 -13.36
CA GLN A 466 -15.73 8.54 -14.36
C GLN A 466 -16.38 7.32 -13.72
N THR A 467 -15.66 6.61 -12.85
CA THR A 467 -16.19 5.45 -12.13
C THR A 467 -17.34 5.85 -11.20
N VAL A 468 -17.24 6.99 -10.52
CA VAL A 468 -18.29 7.52 -9.65
C VAL A 468 -19.50 7.99 -10.46
N ALA A 469 -19.28 8.58 -11.64
CA ALA A 469 -20.37 9.05 -12.50
C ALA A 469 -21.15 7.92 -13.18
N ILE A 470 -20.50 6.78 -13.38
CA ILE A 470 -21.16 5.52 -13.69
C ILE A 470 -21.82 5.08 -12.38
N ASP A 471 -23.03 5.56 -12.08
CA ASP A 471 -23.78 5.18 -10.86
C ASP A 471 -24.11 3.66 -10.80
N GLN A 472 -23.63 2.88 -11.78
CA GLN A 472 -23.79 1.45 -11.99
C GLN A 472 -22.55 0.66 -11.51
N ASP A 473 -22.70 -0.66 -11.44
CA ASP A 473 -21.72 -1.65 -11.01
C ASP A 473 -21.56 -2.66 -12.16
N PRO A 474 -20.61 -2.41 -13.08
CA PRO A 474 -20.42 -3.25 -14.27
C PRO A 474 -20.14 -4.72 -13.93
N GLN A 475 -19.52 -4.99 -12.78
CA GLN A 475 -19.24 -6.37 -12.35
C GLN A 475 -20.52 -7.06 -11.89
N ALA A 476 -21.39 -6.37 -11.15
CA ALA A 476 -22.70 -6.89 -10.77
C ALA A 476 -23.57 -7.16 -12.02
N GLU A 477 -23.57 -6.24 -12.99
CA GLU A 477 -24.30 -6.42 -14.25
C GLU A 477 -23.78 -7.60 -15.08
N TYR A 478 -22.45 -7.74 -15.17
CA TYR A 478 -21.81 -8.86 -15.83
C TYR A 478 -22.16 -10.20 -15.14
N LEU A 479 -22.08 -10.28 -13.81
CA LEU A 479 -22.45 -11.48 -13.07
C LEU A 479 -23.95 -11.79 -13.21
N PHE A 480 -24.81 -10.77 -13.16
CA PHE A 480 -26.24 -10.92 -13.39
C PHE A 480 -26.53 -11.45 -14.81
N SER A 481 -25.75 -11.06 -15.82
CA SER A 481 -25.88 -11.62 -17.17
C SER A 481 -25.65 -13.13 -17.25
N LYS A 482 -24.79 -13.68 -16.38
CA LYS A 482 -24.59 -15.13 -16.23
C LYS A 482 -25.75 -15.76 -15.47
N ILE A 483 -26.08 -15.21 -14.30
CA ILE A 483 -27.19 -15.67 -13.44
C ILE A 483 -28.49 -15.72 -14.25
N SER A 484 -28.78 -14.68 -15.01
CA SER A 484 -29.99 -14.60 -15.82
C SER A 484 -30.10 -15.75 -16.82
N LYS A 485 -29.00 -16.17 -17.44
CA LYS A 485 -28.99 -17.32 -18.36
C LYS A 485 -29.17 -18.65 -17.63
N ASP A 486 -28.63 -18.76 -16.42
CA ASP A 486 -28.69 -19.98 -15.63
C ASP A 486 -30.09 -20.18 -15.02
N ILE A 487 -30.74 -19.10 -14.56
CA ILE A 487 -32.12 -19.12 -14.05
C ILE A 487 -33.11 -19.66 -15.11
N TYR A 488 -33.02 -19.22 -16.37
CA TYR A 488 -33.90 -19.74 -17.44
C TYR A 488 -33.61 -21.20 -17.83
N LYS A 489 -32.45 -21.77 -17.43
CA LYS A 489 -32.09 -23.16 -17.67
C LYS A 489 -32.40 -24.09 -16.49
N ASP A 490 -32.83 -23.52 -15.37
CA ASP A 490 -33.06 -24.25 -14.14
C ASP A 490 -34.35 -25.08 -14.20
N LYS A 491 -34.19 -26.39 -14.38
CA LYS A 491 -35.31 -27.34 -14.45
C LYS A 491 -36.08 -27.45 -13.13
N PHE A 492 -35.43 -27.22 -11.98
CA PHE A 492 -36.09 -27.28 -10.68
C PHE A 492 -36.95 -26.04 -10.45
N LEU A 493 -36.44 -24.86 -10.81
CA LEU A 493 -37.22 -23.62 -10.75
C LEU A 493 -38.42 -23.67 -11.68
N LEU A 494 -38.21 -24.10 -12.94
CA LEU A 494 -39.27 -24.25 -13.94
C LEU A 494 -40.35 -25.24 -13.48
N SER A 495 -39.98 -26.41 -12.95
CA SER A 495 -40.96 -27.39 -12.49
C SER A 495 -41.75 -26.95 -11.25
N LYS A 496 -41.16 -26.13 -10.36
CA LYS A 496 -41.90 -25.53 -9.25
C LYS A 496 -42.92 -24.49 -9.71
N ILE A 497 -42.58 -23.71 -10.73
CA ILE A 497 -43.48 -22.71 -11.32
C ILE A 497 -44.61 -23.39 -12.10
N GLU A 498 -44.33 -24.48 -12.82
CA GLU A 498 -45.33 -25.22 -13.62
C GLU A 498 -46.33 -26.04 -12.80
N ASN A 499 -46.02 -26.41 -11.54
CA ASN A 499 -46.88 -27.29 -10.74
C ASN A 499 -47.76 -26.55 -9.71
N ASN A 500 -47.82 -25.21 -9.76
CA ASN A 500 -48.60 -24.37 -8.83
C ASN A 500 -48.33 -24.61 -7.32
N ALA A 501 -47.24 -25.29 -6.97
CA ALA A 501 -46.81 -25.56 -5.59
C ALA A 501 -45.89 -24.45 -5.06
N ILE A 502 -46.32 -23.19 -5.23
CA ILE A 502 -45.49 -22.01 -5.00
C ILE A 502 -45.61 -21.55 -3.55
N GLU A 503 -44.70 -22.03 -2.70
CA GLU A 503 -44.34 -21.28 -1.49
C GLU A 503 -43.39 -20.15 -1.88
N PHE A 504 -43.88 -18.91 -1.90
CA PHE A 504 -43.11 -17.73 -2.33
C PHE A 504 -41.77 -17.58 -1.57
N ASP A 505 -41.78 -17.85 -0.26
CA ASP A 505 -40.58 -17.81 0.59
C ASP A 505 -39.54 -18.88 0.20
N SER A 506 -40.00 -20.05 -0.25
CA SER A 506 -39.15 -21.15 -0.71
C SER A 506 -38.44 -20.79 -2.01
N ILE A 507 -39.14 -20.17 -2.96
CA ILE A 507 -38.56 -19.72 -4.24
C ILE A 507 -37.60 -18.55 -4.02
N SER A 508 -37.98 -17.56 -3.21
CA SER A 508 -37.12 -16.42 -2.86
C SER A 508 -35.80 -16.88 -2.21
N SER A 509 -35.89 -17.77 -1.23
CA SER A 509 -34.71 -18.34 -0.56
C SER A 509 -33.84 -19.16 -1.51
N TYR A 510 -34.46 -19.95 -2.39
CA TYR A 510 -33.74 -20.76 -3.38
C TYR A 510 -32.97 -19.89 -4.36
N ILE A 511 -33.62 -18.90 -4.99
CA ILE A 511 -32.96 -18.01 -5.96
C ILE A 511 -31.82 -17.26 -5.29
N THR A 512 -32.05 -16.70 -4.10
CA THR A 512 -31.05 -15.95 -3.35
C THR A 512 -29.82 -16.81 -3.02
N ASN A 513 -30.02 -18.01 -2.47
CA ASN A 513 -28.93 -18.86 -2.03
C ASN A 513 -28.17 -19.51 -3.20
N MET A 514 -28.88 -19.98 -4.24
CA MET A 514 -28.28 -20.72 -5.35
C MET A 514 -27.55 -19.82 -6.34
N TYR A 515 -28.12 -18.63 -6.63
CA TYR A 515 -27.62 -17.76 -7.70
C TYR A 515 -26.86 -16.55 -7.20
N PHE A 516 -27.33 -15.87 -6.16
CA PHE A 516 -26.73 -14.61 -5.71
C PHE A 516 -25.66 -14.82 -4.66
N ARG A 517 -25.93 -15.57 -3.58
CA ARG A 517 -24.97 -15.81 -2.48
C ARG A 517 -23.77 -16.66 -2.87
N LYS A 518 -23.82 -17.35 -4.01
CA LYS A 518 -22.68 -18.07 -4.59
C LYS A 518 -21.54 -17.13 -5.00
N TYR A 519 -21.85 -15.89 -5.37
CA TYR A 519 -20.84 -14.92 -5.78
C TYR A 519 -20.59 -13.91 -4.66
N GLN A 520 -19.33 -13.87 -4.19
CA GLN A 520 -18.90 -12.98 -3.11
C GLN A 520 -19.19 -11.49 -3.40
N HIS A 521 -19.12 -11.06 -4.67
CA HIS A 521 -19.41 -9.68 -5.09
C HIS A 521 -20.80 -9.19 -4.67
N PHE A 522 -21.78 -10.10 -4.55
CA PHE A 522 -23.15 -9.76 -4.17
C PHE A 522 -23.35 -9.57 -2.66
N ASN A 523 -22.34 -9.81 -1.82
CA ASN A 523 -22.45 -9.64 -0.36
C ASN A 523 -22.75 -8.19 0.06
N LYS A 524 -22.41 -7.21 -0.79
CA LYS A 524 -22.69 -5.78 -0.59
C LYS A 524 -24.13 -5.36 -0.96
N TYR A 525 -24.95 -6.31 -1.39
CA TYR A 525 -26.36 -6.09 -1.73
C TYR A 525 -27.27 -6.88 -0.79
N ASP A 526 -28.44 -6.31 -0.53
CA ASP A 526 -29.60 -7.01 -0.01
C ASP A 526 -30.51 -7.38 -1.18
N PHE A 527 -31.07 -8.58 -1.09
CA PHE A 527 -31.98 -9.13 -2.10
C PHE A 527 -33.37 -9.21 -1.52
N GLN A 528 -34.33 -8.63 -2.24
CA GLN A 528 -35.74 -8.85 -2.00
C GLN A 528 -36.35 -9.41 -3.28
N ILE A 529 -36.86 -10.63 -3.20
CA ILE A 529 -37.44 -11.33 -4.34
C ILE A 529 -38.94 -11.41 -4.13
N THR A 530 -39.69 -10.97 -5.13
CA THR A 530 -41.15 -11.00 -5.13
C THR A 530 -41.62 -11.67 -6.41
N THR A 531 -42.38 -12.74 -6.25
CA THR A 531 -43.01 -13.43 -7.38
C THR A 531 -44.44 -12.91 -7.52
N CYS A 532 -44.71 -12.18 -8.60
CA CYS A 532 -46.04 -11.68 -8.93
C CYS A 532 -46.79 -12.69 -9.80
N THR A 533 -48.06 -12.93 -9.45
CA THR A 533 -49.07 -13.56 -10.29
C THR A 533 -50.12 -12.52 -10.68
N SER A 534 -50.95 -12.79 -11.69
CA SER A 534 -51.95 -11.84 -12.19
C SER A 534 -52.87 -11.28 -11.10
N ASP A 535 -53.15 -12.08 -10.07
CA ASP A 535 -54.16 -11.79 -9.04
C ASP A 535 -53.53 -11.30 -7.73
N LEU A 536 -52.20 -11.29 -7.61
CA LEU A 536 -51.50 -10.93 -6.38
C LEU A 536 -51.53 -9.42 -6.14
N HIS A 537 -52.00 -9.02 -4.95
CA HIS A 537 -51.98 -7.65 -4.48
C HIS A 537 -50.96 -7.48 -3.35
N LEU A 538 -50.22 -6.38 -3.38
CA LEU A 538 -49.22 -6.00 -2.38
C LEU A 538 -49.81 -4.93 -1.45
N LEU A 539 -49.56 -5.06 -0.15
CA LEU A 539 -49.88 -4.04 0.84
C LEU A 539 -48.62 -3.19 1.14
N ILE A 540 -48.61 -1.94 0.70
CA ILE A 540 -47.47 -1.03 0.87
C ILE A 540 -47.58 -0.28 2.20
N GLN A 541 -46.61 -0.49 3.09
CA GLN A 541 -46.49 0.21 4.38
C GLN A 541 -45.44 1.33 4.32
N PRO A 542 -45.63 2.44 5.06
CA PRO A 542 -46.67 2.69 6.06
C PRO A 542 -47.98 3.28 5.50
N GLN A 543 -48.10 3.50 4.18
CA GLN A 543 -49.26 4.17 3.59
C GLN A 543 -50.54 3.32 3.59
N ASN A 544 -50.43 2.01 3.83
CA ASN A 544 -51.52 1.01 3.78
C ASN A 544 -52.29 1.04 2.45
N ILE A 545 -51.55 1.13 1.35
CA ILE A 545 -52.12 1.11 0.00
C ILE A 545 -52.02 -0.29 -0.57
N GLU A 546 -53.15 -0.85 -1.01
CA GLU A 546 -53.19 -2.11 -1.75
C GLU A 546 -53.07 -1.83 -3.25
N ILE A 547 -52.11 -2.50 -3.91
CA ILE A 547 -51.82 -2.32 -5.33
C ILE A 547 -51.49 -3.67 -5.96
N GLN A 548 -51.93 -3.90 -7.20
CA GLN A 548 -51.54 -5.10 -7.94
C GLN A 548 -50.01 -5.19 -8.09
N CYS A 549 -49.47 -6.39 -7.86
CA CYS A 549 -48.02 -6.64 -7.73
C CYS A 549 -47.22 -6.17 -8.96
N ASP A 550 -47.56 -6.62 -10.18
CA ASP A 550 -46.86 -6.20 -11.39
C ASP A 550 -46.97 -4.68 -11.62
N SER A 551 -48.12 -4.08 -11.30
CA SER A 551 -48.35 -2.63 -11.45
C SER A 551 -47.43 -1.79 -10.55
N PHE A 552 -47.16 -2.25 -9.33
CA PHE A 552 -46.23 -1.58 -8.41
C PHE A 552 -44.81 -1.50 -9.00
N PHE A 553 -44.25 -2.64 -9.40
CA PHE A 553 -42.91 -2.68 -9.97
C PHE A 553 -42.82 -1.98 -11.31
N TYR A 554 -43.86 -2.07 -12.15
CA TYR A 554 -43.91 -1.37 -13.43
C TYR A 554 -43.93 0.15 -13.27
N TYR A 555 -44.68 0.67 -12.29
CA TYR A 555 -44.65 2.10 -11.96
C TYR A 555 -43.26 2.56 -11.50
N ASN A 556 -42.61 1.78 -10.63
CA ASN A 556 -41.23 2.07 -10.19
C ASN A 556 -40.23 2.02 -11.35
N LEU A 557 -40.38 1.06 -12.28
CA LEU A 557 -39.57 0.97 -13.51
C LEU A 557 -39.76 2.18 -14.42
N ILE A 558 -40.99 2.63 -14.66
CA ILE A 558 -41.24 3.82 -15.48
C ILE A 558 -40.66 5.07 -14.83
N LYS A 559 -40.81 5.19 -13.52
CA LYS A 559 -40.44 6.41 -12.79
C LYS A 559 -38.94 6.54 -12.55
N TYR A 560 -38.25 5.43 -12.31
CA TYR A 560 -36.84 5.44 -11.88
C TYR A 560 -35.91 4.52 -12.69
N GLY A 561 -36.45 3.68 -13.58
CA GLY A 561 -35.72 2.61 -14.24
C GLY A 561 -35.04 3.03 -15.55
N THR A 562 -33.78 2.62 -15.70
CA THR A 562 -33.03 2.66 -16.95
C THR A 562 -32.54 1.25 -17.30
N LEU A 563 -32.75 0.80 -18.53
CA LEU A 563 -32.34 -0.53 -18.98
C LEU A 563 -30.80 -0.63 -19.03
N THR A 564 -30.23 -1.76 -18.57
CA THR A 564 -28.79 -2.04 -18.71
C THR A 564 -28.51 -2.87 -19.97
N ASP A 565 -27.26 -3.30 -20.17
CA ASP A 565 -26.90 -4.19 -21.29
C ASP A 565 -27.64 -5.54 -21.26
N ASN A 566 -28.15 -5.95 -20.09
CA ASN A 566 -29.01 -7.12 -19.95
C ASN A 566 -30.49 -6.73 -20.01
N LYS A 567 -31.24 -7.33 -20.94
CA LYS A 567 -32.68 -7.13 -21.12
C LYS A 567 -33.55 -7.43 -19.89
N ASN A 568 -33.02 -8.22 -18.95
CA ASN A 568 -33.70 -8.61 -17.71
C ASN A 568 -33.25 -7.79 -16.49
N LEU A 569 -32.43 -6.74 -16.67
CA LEU A 569 -31.92 -5.94 -15.56
C LEU A 569 -32.14 -4.45 -15.83
N TYR A 570 -32.72 -3.78 -14.84
CA TYR A 570 -32.94 -2.35 -14.87
C TYR A 570 -32.18 -1.71 -13.71
N PHE A 571 -31.45 -0.65 -13.99
CA PHE A 571 -30.85 0.20 -12.97
C PHE A 571 -31.89 1.20 -12.46
N LEU A 572 -32.02 1.36 -11.13
CA LEU A 572 -33.03 2.19 -10.49
C LEU A 572 -32.41 3.45 -9.87
N GLN A 573 -32.80 4.62 -10.38
CA GLN A 573 -32.30 5.93 -9.96
C GLN A 573 -33.24 6.60 -8.96
N TYR A 574 -33.12 6.26 -7.69
CA TYR A 574 -33.92 6.91 -6.62
C TYR A 574 -33.39 8.28 -6.16
N GLY A 575 -32.26 8.75 -6.70
CA GLY A 575 -31.65 10.03 -6.31
C GLY A 575 -30.97 10.04 -4.93
N THR A 576 -31.03 8.93 -4.19
CA THR A 576 -30.35 8.75 -2.88
C THR A 576 -28.87 8.38 -3.02
N GLY A 577 -28.42 8.10 -4.25
CA GLY A 577 -27.05 7.73 -4.52
C GLY A 577 -26.69 6.25 -4.30
N GLN A 578 -27.66 5.44 -3.92
CA GLN A 578 -27.49 4.00 -3.82
C GLN A 578 -27.57 3.37 -5.22
N THR A 579 -26.65 2.46 -5.51
CA THR A 579 -26.74 1.63 -6.71
C THR A 579 -27.77 0.54 -6.46
N ASN A 580 -28.97 0.70 -7.04
CA ASN A 580 -30.05 -0.26 -6.91
C ASN A 580 -30.42 -0.82 -8.29
N TYR A 581 -30.73 -2.11 -8.35
CA TYR A 581 -31.22 -2.74 -9.57
C TYR A 581 -32.53 -3.47 -9.34
N LEU A 582 -33.26 -3.66 -10.43
CA LEU A 582 -34.42 -4.52 -10.51
C LEU A 582 -34.20 -5.56 -11.61
N GLY A 583 -33.99 -6.79 -11.19
CA GLY A 583 -34.03 -7.96 -12.06
C GLY A 583 -35.47 -8.34 -12.36
N LEU A 584 -35.76 -8.69 -13.62
CA LEU A 584 -37.08 -9.08 -14.08
C LEU A 584 -36.98 -10.40 -14.86
N PHE A 585 -37.61 -11.45 -14.35
CA PHE A 585 -37.68 -12.75 -15.01
C PHE A 585 -39.14 -13.11 -15.27
N ARG A 586 -39.48 -13.46 -16.51
CA ARG A 586 -40.83 -13.86 -16.90
C ARG A 586 -40.87 -15.32 -17.26
N PHE A 587 -41.76 -16.05 -16.62
CA PHE A 587 -42.05 -17.46 -16.88
C PHE A 587 -43.51 -17.59 -17.34
N TYR A 588 -43.82 -18.65 -18.06
CA TYR A 588 -45.17 -18.90 -18.56
C TYR A 588 -45.57 -20.32 -18.19
N GLU A 589 -46.67 -20.46 -17.47
CA GLU A 589 -47.32 -21.75 -17.22
C GLU A 589 -48.38 -21.99 -18.30
N MET A 590 -48.52 -23.23 -18.75
CA MET A 590 -49.54 -23.62 -19.71
C MET A 590 -50.78 -24.11 -18.95
N SER A 591 -51.82 -23.27 -18.89
CA SER A 591 -53.13 -23.59 -18.31
C SER A 591 -54.12 -23.99 -19.41
N PRO A 592 -55.18 -24.78 -19.10
CA PRO A 592 -56.27 -25.07 -20.04
C PRO A 592 -56.91 -23.82 -20.68
N ASP A 593 -56.87 -22.68 -19.99
CA ASP A 593 -57.48 -21.41 -20.43
C ASP A 593 -56.47 -20.44 -21.09
N GLY A 594 -55.20 -20.84 -21.26
CA GLY A 594 -54.14 -20.03 -21.89
C GLY A 594 -52.83 -19.98 -21.10
N TYR A 595 -51.93 -19.07 -21.49
CA TYR A 595 -50.66 -18.87 -20.78
C TYR A 595 -50.85 -17.97 -19.56
N ILE A 596 -50.50 -18.45 -18.37
CA ILE A 596 -50.46 -17.63 -17.15
C ILE A 596 -49.03 -17.11 -16.97
N PRO A 597 -48.80 -15.78 -17.03
CA PRO A 597 -47.48 -15.22 -16.82
C PRO A 597 -47.14 -15.14 -15.32
N TYR A 598 -45.94 -15.58 -14.97
CA TYR A 598 -45.34 -15.39 -13.65
C TYR A 598 -44.14 -14.47 -13.79
N THR A 599 -44.15 -13.35 -13.05
CA THR A 599 -43.02 -12.42 -13.05
C THR A 599 -42.29 -12.52 -11.72
N VAL A 600 -41.01 -12.88 -11.75
CA VAL A 600 -40.13 -12.81 -10.58
C VAL A 600 -39.34 -11.50 -10.65
N TYR A 601 -39.64 -10.61 -9.72
CA TYR A 601 -38.90 -9.38 -9.49
C TYR A 601 -37.81 -9.62 -8.45
N VAL A 602 -36.59 -9.19 -8.76
CA VAL A 602 -35.44 -9.27 -7.85
C VAL A 602 -34.93 -7.86 -7.62
N GLU A 603 -35.30 -7.27 -6.48
CA GLU A 603 -34.71 -6.02 -6.02
C GLU A 603 -33.32 -6.29 -5.45
N ILE A 604 -32.32 -5.59 -5.99
CA ILE A 604 -30.92 -5.71 -5.61
C ILE A 604 -30.50 -4.34 -5.06
N ASN A 605 -30.57 -4.20 -3.74
CA ASN A 605 -30.40 -2.92 -3.05
C ASN A 605 -29.03 -2.85 -2.38
N SER A 606 -28.27 -1.76 -2.56
CA SER A 606 -26.95 -1.64 -1.93
C SER A 606 -27.07 -1.47 -0.41
N LYS A 607 -26.34 -2.30 0.36
CA LYS A 607 -26.24 -2.22 1.83
C LYS A 607 -25.58 -0.92 2.31
N LEU A 608 -24.76 -0.32 1.45
CA LEU A 608 -23.88 0.77 1.82
C LEU A 608 -24.64 2.09 1.80
N LYS A 609 -24.98 2.60 2.99
CA LYS A 609 -25.37 4.00 3.15
C LYS A 609 -24.12 4.87 3.12
N ARG A 610 -24.20 5.99 2.40
CA ARG A 610 -23.15 7.02 2.21
C ARG A 610 -22.83 7.83 3.49
N LYS A 611 -22.99 7.29 4.71
CA LYS A 611 -22.81 8.00 6.00
C LYS A 611 -21.75 7.36 6.88
N GLY A 612 -20.85 8.16 7.44
CA GLY A 612 -19.55 7.77 8.03
C GLY A 612 -19.49 6.70 9.15
N PHE A 613 -20.61 6.20 9.67
CA PHE A 613 -20.59 5.05 10.61
C PHE A 613 -20.43 3.69 9.92
N THR A 614 -20.76 3.60 8.61
CA THR A 614 -20.60 2.35 7.85
C THR A 614 -19.14 1.87 7.81
N LYS A 615 -18.14 2.77 7.84
CA LYS A 615 -16.70 2.41 7.78
C LYS A 615 -16.28 1.45 8.91
N LEU A 616 -16.88 1.54 10.10
CA LEU A 616 -16.58 0.64 11.24
C LEU A 616 -17.24 -0.75 11.10
N LEU A 617 -18.31 -0.85 10.33
CA LEU A 617 -19.14 -2.06 10.19
C LEU A 617 -19.01 -2.73 8.81
N SER A 618 -18.25 -2.15 7.89
CA SER A 618 -17.98 -2.71 6.57
C SER A 618 -16.56 -3.26 6.48
N GLU A 619 -16.40 -4.35 5.74
CA GLU A 619 -15.06 -4.78 5.32
C GLU A 619 -14.45 -3.73 4.38
N LYS A 620 -13.15 -3.46 4.56
CA LYS A 620 -12.43 -2.44 3.80
C LYS A 620 -12.58 -2.61 2.27
N ALA A 621 -12.57 -3.86 1.80
CA ALA A 621 -12.68 -4.21 0.38
C ALA A 621 -13.99 -3.76 -0.29
N TYR A 622 -15.04 -3.44 0.48
CA TYR A 622 -16.34 -3.06 -0.06
C TYR A 622 -16.69 -1.58 0.14
N ASP A 623 -15.79 -0.75 0.69
CA ASP A 623 -16.06 0.68 0.89
C ASP A 623 -15.91 1.46 -0.44
N PRO A 624 -16.99 1.99 -1.04
CA PRO A 624 -16.92 2.74 -2.29
C PRO A 624 -16.17 4.06 -2.13
N PHE A 625 -15.98 4.53 -0.88
CA PHE A 625 -15.29 5.76 -0.56
C PHE A 625 -13.79 5.59 -0.31
N GLU A 626 -13.26 4.36 -0.26
CA GLU A 626 -11.81 4.12 -0.11
C GLU A 626 -11.00 4.86 -1.20
N LYS A 627 -11.47 4.77 -2.45
CA LYS A 627 -10.81 5.43 -3.59
C LYS A 627 -10.92 6.95 -3.57
N ILE A 628 -11.87 7.51 -2.81
CA ILE A 628 -12.09 8.95 -2.67
C ILE A 628 -11.77 9.51 -1.29
N GLU A 629 -11.12 8.75 -0.41
CA GLU A 629 -10.89 9.12 0.99
C GLU A 629 -10.16 10.47 1.14
N LYS A 630 -9.15 10.72 0.30
CA LYS A 630 -8.39 11.98 0.29
C LYS A 630 -9.06 13.13 -0.48
N TYR A 631 -10.23 12.91 -1.07
CA TYR A 631 -10.94 13.86 -1.89
C TYR A 631 -12.24 14.31 -1.23
N SER A 632 -12.72 15.47 -1.65
CA SER A 632 -14.11 15.88 -1.41
C SER A 632 -14.90 15.73 -2.69
N LEU A 633 -16.13 15.23 -2.64
CA LEU A 633 -17.00 15.03 -3.79
C LEU A 633 -18.29 15.83 -3.62
N ALA A 634 -18.79 16.43 -4.69
CA ALA A 634 -20.17 16.90 -4.76
C ALA A 634 -20.82 16.49 -6.07
N THR A 635 -22.12 16.18 -5.98
CA THR A 635 -22.98 15.85 -7.11
C THR A 635 -24.07 16.90 -7.22
N TYR A 636 -24.22 17.49 -8.41
CA TYR A 636 -25.24 18.46 -8.75
C TYR A 636 -26.20 17.88 -9.79
N ILE A 637 -27.49 18.03 -9.57
CA ILE A 637 -28.58 17.68 -10.49
C ILE A 637 -29.41 18.94 -10.67
N ASP A 638 -29.66 19.33 -11.92
CA ASP A 638 -30.37 20.56 -12.32
C ASP A 638 -29.77 21.81 -11.67
N GLY A 639 -28.44 21.81 -11.54
CA GLY A 639 -27.66 22.89 -10.91
C GLY A 639 -27.80 22.99 -9.39
N LYS A 640 -28.54 22.08 -8.73
CA LYS A 640 -28.66 22.00 -7.26
C LYS A 640 -27.81 20.87 -6.71
N ARG A 641 -27.12 21.12 -5.60
CA ARG A 641 -26.27 20.14 -4.93
C ARG A 641 -27.14 19.09 -4.23
N VAL A 642 -27.07 17.86 -4.70
CA VAL A 642 -27.83 16.71 -4.14
C VAL A 642 -26.98 15.93 -3.14
N GLU A 643 -25.66 15.93 -3.33
CA GLU A 643 -24.73 15.16 -2.50
C GLU A 643 -23.45 15.91 -2.19
N THR A 644 -22.90 15.68 -1.00
CA THR A 644 -21.55 16.08 -0.60
C THR A 644 -20.84 15.00 0.21
N TYR A 645 -19.53 14.88 0.01
CA TYR A 645 -18.62 14.04 0.77
C TYR A 645 -17.28 14.78 0.97
N GLY A 646 -16.61 14.53 2.09
CA GLY A 646 -15.30 15.10 2.43
C GLY A 646 -15.34 16.52 3.02
N ASP A 647 -14.16 17.13 3.15
CA ASP A 647 -13.95 18.35 3.93
C ASP A 647 -14.32 19.66 3.21
N TYR A 648 -14.40 19.66 1.87
CA TYR A 648 -14.66 20.89 1.12
C TYR A 648 -16.13 21.31 1.18
N ASN A 649 -16.37 22.58 1.55
CA ASN A 649 -17.73 23.13 1.59
C ASN A 649 -18.16 23.65 0.20
N TYR A 650 -18.96 22.84 -0.49
CA TYR A 650 -19.50 23.14 -1.81
C TYR A 650 -20.67 24.15 -1.76
N PRO A 651 -20.86 25.03 -2.75
CA PRO A 651 -22.05 25.88 -2.82
C PRO A 651 -23.32 25.05 -3.07
N GLU A 652 -24.47 25.52 -2.60
CA GLU A 652 -25.77 24.84 -2.82
C GLU A 652 -26.17 24.81 -4.31
N HIS A 653 -25.85 25.89 -5.04
CA HIS A 653 -26.06 25.99 -6.48
C HIS A 653 -24.74 25.98 -7.23
N PHE A 654 -24.67 25.17 -8.30
CA PHE A 654 -23.52 25.16 -9.19
C PHE A 654 -23.45 26.49 -9.96
N SER A 655 -22.39 27.26 -9.72
CA SER A 655 -22.25 28.64 -10.23
C SER A 655 -20.92 28.87 -10.97
N TRP A 656 -20.17 27.80 -11.25
CA TRP A 656 -18.84 27.90 -11.82
C TRP A 656 -18.93 27.99 -13.34
N LYS A 657 -18.26 28.99 -13.92
CA LYS A 657 -18.21 29.17 -15.39
C LYS A 657 -17.22 28.16 -15.98
N LEU A 658 -17.73 27.23 -16.77
CA LEU A 658 -16.92 26.27 -17.53
C LEU A 658 -16.41 26.94 -18.80
N THR A 659 -15.11 26.84 -19.06
CA THR A 659 -14.41 27.51 -20.18
C THR A 659 -14.22 26.61 -21.39
N LYS A 660 -14.53 25.30 -21.32
CA LYS A 660 -14.35 24.34 -22.42
C LYS A 660 -15.57 23.49 -22.73
N ASN A 661 -15.70 23.12 -24.00
CA ASN A 661 -16.66 22.13 -24.52
C ASN A 661 -16.24 20.67 -24.24
N ASN A 662 -15.35 20.45 -23.28
CA ASN A 662 -14.89 19.13 -22.86
C ASN A 662 -15.60 18.73 -21.57
N ASN A 663 -15.96 17.46 -21.43
CA ASN A 663 -16.67 16.98 -20.24
C ASN A 663 -15.84 17.13 -18.94
N PHE A 664 -14.52 17.29 -19.02
CA PHE A 664 -13.63 17.50 -17.86
C PHE A 664 -12.97 18.88 -17.87
N GLU A 665 -13.04 19.57 -16.74
CA GLU A 665 -12.36 20.85 -16.52
C GLU A 665 -11.71 20.90 -15.13
N PHE A 666 -10.46 21.38 -15.06
CA PHE A 666 -9.79 21.64 -13.79
C PHE A 666 -9.88 23.13 -13.44
N ILE A 667 -10.25 23.43 -12.21
CA ILE A 667 -10.44 24.80 -11.69
C ILE A 667 -9.74 24.89 -10.34
N GLU A 668 -8.82 25.85 -10.19
CA GLU A 668 -8.18 26.13 -8.90
C GLU A 668 -8.98 27.22 -8.17
N LYS A 669 -9.51 26.91 -6.98
CA LYS A 669 -10.31 27.87 -6.18
C LYS A 669 -10.21 27.55 -4.69
N ASN A 670 -10.16 28.58 -3.83
CA ASN A 670 -10.15 28.44 -2.36
C ASN A 670 -9.05 27.50 -1.82
N SER A 671 -7.87 27.44 -2.47
CA SER A 671 -6.77 26.50 -2.14
C SER A 671 -7.10 25.02 -2.38
N TYR A 672 -8.04 24.74 -3.28
CA TYR A 672 -8.34 23.41 -3.79
C TYR A 672 -8.21 23.39 -5.31
N ASP A 673 -7.75 22.25 -5.83
CA ASP A 673 -7.79 21.91 -7.25
C ASP A 673 -9.06 21.09 -7.47
N HIS A 674 -9.99 21.62 -8.26
CA HIS A 674 -11.30 21.04 -8.52
C HIS A 674 -11.31 20.39 -9.90
N LEU A 675 -11.72 19.13 -9.99
CA LEU A 675 -12.09 18.51 -11.26
C LEU A 675 -13.61 18.52 -11.39
N VAL A 676 -14.11 19.24 -12.38
CA VAL A 676 -15.52 19.24 -12.76
C VAL A 676 -15.70 18.24 -13.90
N PHE A 677 -16.67 17.33 -13.74
CA PHE A 677 -17.13 16.44 -14.79
C PHE A 677 -18.61 16.70 -15.07
N GLN A 678 -18.92 17.19 -16.27
CA GLN A 678 -20.29 17.32 -16.73
C GLN A 678 -20.65 16.07 -17.54
N GLN A 679 -21.52 15.24 -16.98
CA GLN A 679 -21.99 14.03 -17.66
C GLN A 679 -22.99 14.40 -18.76
N ASP A 680 -23.98 15.23 -18.39
CA ASP A 680 -25.05 15.73 -19.26
C ASP A 680 -25.43 17.17 -18.87
N SER A 681 -26.38 17.78 -19.58
CA SER A 681 -26.89 19.14 -19.26
C SER A 681 -27.47 19.27 -17.85
N ASN A 682 -27.95 18.16 -17.27
CA ASN A 682 -28.56 18.11 -15.94
C ASN A 682 -27.54 17.77 -14.83
N LYS A 683 -26.62 16.81 -15.07
CA LYS A 683 -25.79 16.21 -14.00
C LYS A 683 -24.32 16.61 -14.07
N THR A 684 -23.81 17.14 -12.96
CA THR A 684 -22.41 17.60 -12.82
C THR A 684 -21.80 17.08 -11.54
N PHE A 685 -20.58 16.55 -11.63
CA PHE A 685 -19.79 16.10 -10.50
C PHE A 685 -18.60 17.01 -10.29
N VAL A 686 -18.24 17.24 -9.03
CA VAL A 686 -17.06 18.02 -8.65
C VAL A 686 -16.24 17.21 -7.65
N LEU A 687 -15.01 16.90 -8.02
CA LEU A 687 -14.06 16.19 -7.18
C LEU A 687 -12.89 17.13 -6.84
N SER A 688 -12.74 17.45 -5.56
CA SER A 688 -11.81 18.46 -5.07
C SER A 688 -10.69 17.84 -4.26
N LEU A 689 -9.46 18.29 -4.51
CA LEU A 689 -8.30 17.95 -3.70
C LEU A 689 -7.70 19.23 -3.09
N LYS A 690 -7.37 19.19 -1.81
CA LYS A 690 -6.72 20.31 -1.14
C LYS A 690 -5.31 20.49 -1.70
N GLU A 691 -4.97 21.70 -2.14
CA GLU A 691 -3.62 21.94 -2.62
C GLU A 691 -2.63 22.06 -1.45
N PRO A 692 -1.43 21.46 -1.57
CA PRO A 692 -0.38 21.68 -0.62
C PRO A 692 0.07 23.15 -0.67
N SER A 693 0.43 23.71 0.49
CA SER A 693 0.99 25.06 0.57
C SER A 693 2.25 25.20 -0.29
N TYR A 694 2.58 26.42 -0.71
CA TYR A 694 3.81 26.65 -1.50
C TYR A 694 5.08 26.18 -0.77
N LEU A 695 5.12 26.27 0.56
CA LEU A 695 6.22 25.75 1.37
C LEU A 695 6.26 24.21 1.34
N ASN A 696 5.11 23.55 1.42
CA ASN A 696 5.03 22.08 1.33
C ASN A 696 5.43 21.57 -0.05
N LYS A 697 5.12 22.32 -1.13
CA LYS A 697 5.61 22.02 -2.49
C LYS A 697 7.14 22.12 -2.60
N LEU A 698 7.81 22.84 -1.69
CA LEU A 698 9.28 22.97 -1.64
C LEU A 698 9.95 21.92 -0.72
N SER A 699 9.25 21.38 0.28
CA SER A 699 9.79 20.38 1.22
C SER A 699 10.52 19.19 0.56
N PRO A 700 10.02 18.59 -0.55
CA PRO A 700 10.71 17.49 -1.23
C PRO A 700 12.16 17.78 -1.61
N PHE A 701 12.48 19.05 -1.95
CA PHE A 701 13.85 19.44 -2.30
C PHE A 701 14.83 19.16 -1.15
N SER A 702 14.45 19.51 0.08
CA SER A 702 15.31 19.32 1.27
C SER A 702 15.56 17.84 1.54
N TYR A 703 14.50 17.01 1.41
CA TYR A 703 14.61 15.55 1.59
C TYR A 703 15.50 14.92 0.52
N LEU A 704 15.29 15.27 -0.75
CA LEU A 704 16.10 14.77 -1.86
C LEU A 704 17.56 15.23 -1.77
N PHE A 705 17.83 16.46 -1.32
CA PHE A 705 19.20 16.95 -1.15
C PHE A 705 19.98 16.11 -0.14
N ILE A 706 19.39 15.85 1.02
CA ILE A 706 20.01 15.00 2.06
C ILE A 706 20.16 13.57 1.54
N PHE A 707 19.10 13.03 0.95
CA PHE A 707 19.06 11.64 0.49
C PHE A 707 20.06 11.36 -0.64
N PHE A 708 20.07 12.18 -1.69
CA PHE A 708 21.05 12.07 -2.77
C PHE A 708 22.47 12.37 -2.28
N GLY A 709 22.63 13.28 -1.31
CA GLY A 709 23.91 13.51 -0.64
C GLY A 709 24.46 12.24 0.04
N LEU A 710 23.62 11.51 0.77
CA LEU A 710 23.99 10.23 1.39
C LEU A 710 24.38 9.19 0.34
N ILE A 711 23.62 9.07 -0.75
CA ILE A 711 23.94 8.17 -1.86
C ILE A 711 25.29 8.54 -2.50
N PHE A 712 25.55 9.83 -2.74
CA PHE A 712 26.82 10.31 -3.30
C PHE A 712 28.00 9.98 -2.40
N ILE A 713 27.84 10.12 -1.08
CA ILE A 713 28.87 9.75 -0.10
C ILE A 713 29.10 8.24 -0.15
N MET A 714 28.04 7.43 -0.05
CA MET A 714 28.10 5.97 -0.06
C MET A 714 28.78 5.43 -1.33
N LEU A 715 28.34 5.87 -2.52
CA LEU A 715 28.91 5.45 -3.81
C LEU A 715 30.31 6.07 -4.06
N GLY A 716 30.57 7.26 -3.51
CA GLY A 716 31.88 7.89 -3.54
C GLY A 716 32.94 7.05 -2.84
N PHE A 717 32.62 6.46 -1.69
CA PHE A 717 33.50 5.55 -0.96
C PHE A 717 33.80 4.25 -1.73
N THR A 718 32.78 3.63 -2.34
CA THR A 718 32.96 2.34 -3.05
C THR A 718 33.77 2.47 -4.33
N SER A 719 33.75 3.63 -5.00
CA SER A 719 34.49 3.88 -6.23
C SER A 719 36.02 3.94 -6.08
N GLY A 720 36.54 3.93 -4.83
CA GLY A 720 37.93 3.63 -4.46
C GLY A 720 39.04 4.53 -5.01
N ASN A 721 38.80 5.40 -6.01
CA ASN A 721 39.86 6.15 -6.69
C ASN A 721 39.42 7.46 -7.40
N VAL A 722 38.14 7.85 -7.40
CA VAL A 722 37.70 8.96 -8.28
C VAL A 722 37.35 10.25 -7.54
N LEU A 723 36.90 10.24 -6.28
CA LEU A 723 36.48 11.48 -5.62
C LEU A 723 37.07 11.78 -4.25
N ILE A 724 37.43 10.79 -3.44
CA ILE A 724 37.84 11.08 -2.06
C ILE A 724 39.01 10.19 -1.62
N LYS A 725 40.23 10.61 -1.92
CA LYS A 725 41.34 10.33 -0.98
C LYS A 725 41.05 11.20 0.23
N ILE A 726 40.35 10.68 1.24
CA ILE A 726 40.33 11.33 2.56
C ILE A 726 41.74 11.14 3.10
N ASN A 727 42.62 12.06 2.75
CA ASN A 727 43.87 12.19 3.46
C ASN A 727 43.48 12.75 4.83
N LEU A 728 43.21 11.86 5.79
CA LEU A 728 42.99 12.18 7.20
C LEU A 728 44.32 12.67 7.82
N LYS A 729 44.90 13.72 7.26
CA LYS A 729 45.72 14.65 8.03
C LYS A 729 44.76 15.80 8.35
N PRO A 730 44.01 15.72 9.45
CA PRO A 730 43.03 16.74 9.74
C PRO A 730 43.81 17.99 10.13
N ASN A 731 43.75 19.01 9.28
CA ASN A 731 44.22 20.34 9.64
C ASN A 731 43.35 20.87 10.80
N PHE A 732 43.85 21.78 11.62
CA PHE A 732 43.12 22.30 12.78
C PHE A 732 41.70 22.79 12.42
N SER A 733 41.56 23.47 11.27
CA SER A 733 40.26 23.92 10.75
C SER A 733 39.30 22.78 10.43
N SER A 734 39.76 21.65 9.90
CA SER A 734 38.88 20.52 9.59
C SER A 734 38.46 19.77 10.85
N ARG A 735 39.32 19.71 11.88
CA ARG A 735 38.92 19.19 13.20
C ARG A 735 37.80 20.04 13.77
N LEU A 736 38.00 21.36 13.82
CA LEU A 736 37.02 22.30 14.36
C LEU A 736 35.68 22.24 13.62
N GLN A 737 35.71 22.17 12.27
CA GLN A 737 34.50 22.00 11.46
C GLN A 737 33.77 20.68 11.74
N VAL A 738 34.50 19.56 11.81
CA VAL A 738 33.90 18.26 12.14
C VAL A 738 33.31 18.28 13.56
N THR A 739 34.02 18.85 14.54
CA THR A 739 33.50 18.95 15.91
C THR A 739 32.23 19.80 15.97
N MET A 740 32.20 20.95 15.29
CA MET A 740 31.01 21.81 15.24
C MET A 740 29.84 21.12 14.53
N ILE A 741 30.08 20.50 13.37
CA ILE A 741 29.06 19.72 12.66
C ILE A 741 28.54 18.59 13.55
N SER A 742 29.42 17.85 14.24
CA SER A 742 29.02 16.78 15.17
C SER A 742 28.17 17.30 16.32
N ILE A 743 28.54 18.42 16.94
CA ILE A 743 27.75 19.04 18.02
C ILE A 743 26.36 19.44 17.50
N ILE A 744 26.30 20.06 16.32
CA ILE A 744 25.05 20.46 15.68
C ILE A 744 24.19 19.22 15.39
N ILE A 745 24.75 18.17 14.78
CA ILE A 745 24.04 16.92 14.47
C ILE A 745 23.51 16.26 15.75
N ILE A 746 24.33 16.15 16.81
CA ILE A 746 23.90 15.56 18.09
C ILE A 746 22.76 16.39 18.69
N SER A 747 22.89 17.71 18.70
CA SER A 747 21.86 18.61 19.23
C SER A 747 20.54 18.48 18.47
N PHE A 748 20.59 18.50 17.13
CA PHE A 748 19.40 18.28 16.29
C PHE A 748 18.81 16.89 16.47
N THR A 749 19.63 15.86 16.68
CA THR A 749 19.16 14.49 16.91
C THR A 749 18.38 14.41 18.22
N ILE A 750 18.90 15.00 19.30
CA ILE A 750 18.22 15.06 20.61
C ILE A 750 16.90 15.82 20.47
N ILE A 751 16.90 17.01 19.83
CA ILE A 751 15.69 17.80 19.59
C ILE A 751 14.67 17.01 18.77
N SER A 752 15.11 16.31 17.73
CA SER A 752 14.22 15.52 16.86
C SER A 752 13.58 14.36 17.63
N ILE A 753 14.35 13.63 18.45
CA ILE A 753 13.84 12.55 19.30
C ILE A 753 12.80 13.08 20.29
N ILE A 754 13.10 14.18 21.00
CA ILE A 754 12.16 14.82 21.93
C ILE A 754 10.88 15.25 21.22
N THR A 755 11.01 15.84 20.02
CA THR A 755 9.88 16.31 19.21
C THR A 755 9.00 15.14 18.77
N ILE A 756 9.60 14.03 18.34
CA ILE A 756 8.86 12.81 17.96
C ILE A 756 8.07 12.26 19.15
N ILE A 757 8.71 12.13 20.31
CA ILE A 757 8.05 11.64 21.54
C ILE A 757 6.89 12.56 21.92
N TYR A 758 7.08 13.88 21.83
CA TYR A 758 6.03 14.86 22.13
C TYR A 758 4.86 14.77 21.15
N ILE A 759 5.12 14.67 19.84
CA ILE A 759 4.07 14.53 18.81
C ILE A 759 3.30 13.23 18.99
N GLN A 760 3.98 12.11 19.31
CA GLN A 760 3.33 10.83 19.58
C GLN A 760 2.36 10.96 20.76
N LYS A 761 2.83 11.54 21.88
CA LYS A 761 1.98 11.77 23.05
C LYS A 761 0.79 12.68 22.74
N LEU A 762 1.02 13.79 22.02
CA LEU A 762 -0.05 14.72 21.62
C LEU A 762 -1.10 14.03 20.73
N ASN A 763 -0.67 13.16 19.81
CA ASN A 763 -1.58 12.40 18.95
C ASN A 763 -2.36 11.34 19.74
N GLU A 764 -1.73 10.64 20.68
CA GLU A 764 -2.41 9.69 21.57
C GLU A 764 -3.51 10.38 22.38
N ASP A 765 -3.19 11.52 22.99
CA ASP A 765 -4.17 12.32 23.76
C ASP A 765 -5.33 12.79 22.87
N LYS A 766 -5.04 13.28 21.65
CA LYS A 766 -6.06 13.72 20.69
C LYS A 766 -6.94 12.56 20.22
N ASN A 767 -6.35 11.42 19.90
CA ASN A 767 -7.07 10.23 19.46
C ASN A 767 -7.98 9.70 20.57
N LYS A 768 -7.49 9.67 21.81
CA LYS A 768 -8.30 9.28 22.97
C LYS A 768 -9.53 10.18 23.12
N LEU A 769 -9.35 11.49 23.03
CA LEU A 769 -10.45 12.45 23.13
C LEU A 769 -11.45 12.32 21.96
N GLN A 770 -10.98 12.03 20.74
CA GLN A 770 -11.86 11.75 19.61
C GLN A 770 -12.67 10.46 19.81
N LEU A 771 -12.04 9.40 20.32
CA LEU A 771 -12.72 8.13 20.62
C LEU A 771 -13.75 8.28 21.73
N GLU A 772 -13.44 9.05 22.77
CA GLU A 772 -14.38 9.39 23.84
C GLU A 772 -15.61 10.14 23.29
N ASN A 773 -15.40 11.17 22.46
CA ASN A 773 -16.49 11.90 21.81
C ASN A 773 -17.34 11.00 20.89
N LEU A 774 -16.70 10.09 20.15
CA LEU A 774 -17.40 9.14 19.29
C LEU A 774 -18.23 8.15 20.11
N ALA A 775 -17.68 7.64 21.22
CA ALA A 775 -18.39 6.73 22.12
C ALA A 775 -19.63 7.41 22.72
N VAL A 776 -19.51 8.67 23.15
CA VAL A 776 -20.64 9.48 23.65
C VAL A 776 -21.70 9.69 22.55
N ALA A 777 -21.28 10.00 21.33
CA ALA A 777 -22.21 10.16 20.20
C ALA A 777 -22.95 8.85 19.88
N LEU A 778 -22.24 7.71 19.91
CA LEU A 778 -22.84 6.39 19.69
C LEU A 778 -23.81 6.02 20.80
N GLN A 779 -23.43 6.26 22.06
CA GLN A 779 -24.33 6.05 23.19
C GLN A 779 -25.62 6.85 23.00
N THR A 780 -25.51 8.13 22.65
CA THR A 780 -26.68 9.00 22.43
C THR A 780 -27.57 8.48 21.29
N GLU A 781 -26.98 8.03 20.18
CA GLU A 781 -27.72 7.46 19.04
C GLU A 781 -28.40 6.13 19.40
N PHE A 782 -27.73 5.26 20.19
CA PHE A 782 -28.30 4.02 20.67
C PHE A 782 -29.44 4.26 21.66
N GLU A 783 -29.26 5.16 22.62
CA GLU A 783 -30.30 5.56 23.56
C GLU A 783 -31.53 6.13 22.82
N HIS A 784 -31.31 6.94 21.78
CA HIS A 784 -32.41 7.44 20.95
C HIS A 784 -33.14 6.32 20.18
N LYS A 785 -32.43 5.33 19.64
CA LYS A 785 -33.06 4.22 18.89
C LYS A 785 -33.72 3.17 19.77
N LEU A 786 -33.18 2.95 20.96
CA LEU A 786 -33.70 2.00 21.95
C LEU A 786 -34.76 2.62 22.87
N GLY A 787 -34.80 3.94 22.99
CA GLY A 787 -35.80 4.65 23.80
C GLY A 787 -37.24 4.48 23.31
N ASP A 788 -37.43 4.18 22.02
CA ASP A 788 -38.75 3.90 21.42
C ASP A 788 -39.18 2.43 21.56
N THR A 789 -38.28 1.52 21.95
CA THR A 789 -38.63 0.12 22.22
C THR A 789 -38.92 -0.07 23.71
N LYS A 790 -40.18 0.09 24.11
CA LYS A 790 -40.63 -0.10 25.51
C LYS A 790 -40.60 -1.55 26.02
N ASP A 791 -40.29 -2.53 25.18
CA ASP A 791 -40.40 -3.96 25.51
C ASP A 791 -39.03 -4.66 25.53
N LEU A 792 -38.16 -4.31 26.48
CA LEU A 792 -36.98 -5.12 26.84
C LEU A 792 -36.68 -4.91 28.34
N TYR A 793 -37.56 -5.44 29.19
CA TYR A 793 -37.28 -5.70 30.61
C TYR A 793 -37.79 -7.08 30.99
#